data_AF-A0AAD6SWC9-F1
#
_entry.id   AF-A0AAD6SWC9-F1
#
_cell.length_a   1.000
_cell.length_b   1.000
_cell.length_c   1.000
_cell.angle_alpha   90.00
_cell.angle_beta   90.00
_cell.angle_gamma   90.00
#
_symmetry.space_group_name_H-M   'P 1'
#
loop_
_entity.id
_entity.type
_entity.pdbx_description
1 polymer ?
#
loop_
_entity_poly.entity_id
_entity_poly.type
_entity_poly.pdbx_seq_one_letter_code
_entity_poly.pdbx_strand_id
1 'polypeptide(L)'
;MEQELDQVVQAITIASDPAQATLHQQALHYLGTIQQNAENTWRLALPLFVDSAAGGGRKYSPEVRFFALRVLDEFFDNRFEPLDDETFRTIQQSLVAYIQSEYVYGPAEANSSFLRNKFSHTLTLFFLCTYMTPDQWPTFFPDLFSLIRPAQSSSSSSEPAAFNRHIILLFFHIVLEISGEVADQMLKSARTFNQARQTRDARVRDAVRERDAAGINEAVLTIVSEGAQTMKKGGASPRELEAAVEVVDLGIRTFGSYAGWIDINLTVTPTTVPLLFNLLADPSLPIRLATCVALTRIVSKGLKEPSDKLQLLKVLSLGQVIDALESKTRTEQLERKEADEGEESYREALGRLLNILGLELTKLVEEPTTDDITAEATVLVAQILPILLRFMADDYDDTCSTVFPLLHVILTGYKRTRKSSSEAIEETRRSFLTSLLQVILTKMKWDEETDMEDPDEEENAEFEALRRELRGLLDAIIAVDQELVTEAVRSLALNTIGAFQNGIVVKWNDAELGVYLVFIFGEINKIGVKGRPVFCQGGPPIERDKRKSVDYSAYPLTPHGEMLFTLIQSNISSYPHRSVTLQFFETIARYPDFFKVRRECIMPTLEAMIDTRGLHNSDASHRGRVNYLFHRFIKEVRHDIPGDVAVNIANSLRDLLPIEVQLSDAEDSDSSADLLTEAIKNSAFDSQLYLYETVGTLCSLLSKTPDQLAELLLSFVKPLMSELSDNLQAYRSKGAQDIVPIVKVHHDILALGNIAKGFPEYPTPTPAGYVPLPVDVFAEVAQAILVCLEAMNVFKDIRDASRSAFARTLATTGPNVTHLIPQLMANLLTQFEPPELVDFLNFIGLLIHKLQRDLFTVLDELIAPLSAHITGLLTQPVSGTDDQRVHVETKKAYLALLNNILASKLHPIFISERNSGRFDSLMESMLSIAGDLSDPPCQKAALLFLSRSVTTWGQPASTAPNGNGLNAEDKSLPGFEQYIYERILPTVFRVPSLPEFNLKDAAHGQVLHEIANLLQTVFKTRGTEANEYFLGVFLPAQGWPPETAQDFTSKLRELEGKPFRKYFTDFVRSSRSGS
;
A
#
# COMPACT_ATOMS: atom_id res chain seq x y z
N MET A 1 43.02 31.53 7.71
CA MET A 1 41.71 32.21 7.73
C MET A 1 41.38 32.90 6.41
N GLU A 2 41.98 34.04 6.01
CA GLU A 2 41.62 34.68 4.71
C GLU A 2 41.89 33.78 3.48
N GLN A 3 43.05 33.12 3.41
CA GLN A 3 43.35 32.18 2.32
C GLN A 3 42.42 30.95 2.29
N GLU A 4 41.92 30.52 3.45
CA GLU A 4 40.98 29.40 3.54
C GLU A 4 39.57 29.84 3.15
N LEU A 5 39.15 31.05 3.52
CA LEU A 5 37.89 31.66 3.09
C LEU A 5 37.84 31.78 1.56
N ASP A 6 38.90 32.25 0.92
CA ASP A 6 38.98 32.37 -0.54
C ASP A 6 38.91 31.01 -1.24
N GLN A 7 39.53 29.97 -0.67
CA GLN A 7 39.43 28.59 -1.17
C GLN A 7 38.01 28.04 -1.08
N VAL A 8 37.29 28.31 0.02
CA VAL A 8 35.89 27.90 0.19
C VAL A 8 34.99 28.61 -0.82
N VAL A 9 35.15 29.93 -1.01
CA VAL A 9 34.40 30.72 -1.99
C VAL A 9 34.63 30.19 -3.41
N GLN A 10 35.88 29.88 -3.75
CA GLN A 10 36.24 29.32 -5.05
C GLN A 10 35.61 27.93 -5.26
N ALA A 11 35.66 27.06 -4.26
CA ALA A 11 35.04 25.73 -4.32
C ALA A 11 33.52 25.82 -4.51
N ILE A 12 32.84 26.74 -3.82
CA ILE A 12 31.39 26.97 -4.00
C ILE A 12 31.08 27.48 -5.41
N THR A 13 31.89 28.41 -5.92
CA THR A 13 31.72 28.96 -7.27
C THR A 13 31.88 27.86 -8.34
N ILE A 14 32.88 26.99 -8.19
CA ILE A 14 33.12 25.82 -9.05
C ILE A 14 31.95 24.82 -8.95
N ALA A 15 31.42 24.60 -7.75
CA ALA A 15 30.29 23.69 -7.54
C ALA A 15 28.97 24.25 -8.11
N SER A 16 28.80 25.57 -8.13
CA SER A 16 27.61 26.24 -8.68
C SER A 16 27.63 26.39 -10.21
N ASP A 17 28.81 26.29 -10.83
CA ASP A 17 28.98 26.45 -12.28
C ASP A 17 29.05 25.09 -13.01
N PRO A 18 27.99 24.69 -13.74
CA PRO A 18 27.97 23.42 -14.47
C PRO A 18 29.00 23.36 -15.61
N ALA A 19 29.61 24.48 -16.01
CA ALA A 19 30.65 24.50 -17.05
C ALA A 19 32.00 23.92 -16.56
N GLN A 20 32.21 23.76 -15.25
CA GLN A 20 33.51 23.38 -14.66
C GLN A 20 33.55 21.90 -14.22
N ALA A 21 33.12 20.99 -15.10
CA ALA A 21 32.96 19.56 -14.81
C ALA A 21 34.23 18.86 -14.26
N THR A 22 35.43 19.32 -14.62
CA THR A 22 36.70 18.68 -14.23
C THR A 22 37.07 18.87 -12.74
N LEU A 23 36.69 20.00 -12.13
CA LEU A 23 36.95 20.30 -10.72
C LEU A 23 35.71 20.15 -9.85
N HIS A 24 34.54 19.91 -10.45
CA HIS A 24 33.26 19.84 -9.76
C HIS A 24 33.23 18.78 -8.66
N GLN A 25 33.68 17.54 -8.93
CA GLN A 25 33.74 16.49 -7.91
C GLN A 25 34.71 16.81 -6.76
N GLN A 26 35.85 17.43 -7.07
CA GLN A 26 36.83 17.83 -6.06
C GLN A 26 36.28 18.95 -5.16
N ALA A 27 35.59 19.92 -5.76
CA ALA A 27 34.89 20.98 -5.05
C ALA A 27 33.79 20.42 -4.14
N LEU A 28 32.92 19.52 -4.64
CA LEU A 28 31.89 18.88 -3.83
C LEU A 28 32.47 18.05 -2.67
N HIS A 29 33.53 17.29 -2.91
CA HIS A 29 34.20 16.53 -1.85
C HIS A 29 34.80 17.46 -0.78
N TYR A 30 35.45 18.55 -1.19
CA TYR A 30 36.01 19.54 -0.27
C TYR A 30 34.92 20.21 0.57
N LEU A 31 33.83 20.66 -0.07
CA LEU A 31 32.67 21.24 0.62
C LEU A 31 31.99 20.24 1.56
N GLY A 32 31.87 18.98 1.15
CA GLY A 32 31.37 17.89 2.00
C GLY A 32 32.24 17.66 3.24
N THR A 33 33.57 17.73 3.08
CA THR A 33 34.52 17.63 4.20
C THR A 33 34.37 18.79 5.18
N ILE A 34 34.10 19.99 4.68
CA ILE A 34 33.85 21.18 5.52
C ILE A 34 32.54 21.02 6.31
N GLN A 35 31.47 20.54 5.65
CA GLN A 35 30.18 20.33 6.31
C GLN A 35 30.28 19.23 7.37
N GLN A 36 30.92 18.09 7.09
CA GLN A 36 31.10 17.01 8.07
C GLN A 36 31.93 17.43 9.30
N ASN A 37 32.81 18.41 9.16
CA ASN A 37 33.63 18.95 10.24
C ASN A 37 33.10 20.28 10.79
N ALA A 38 31.78 20.48 10.78
CA ALA A 38 31.09 21.70 11.21
C ALA A 38 31.56 22.24 12.57
N GLU A 39 31.93 21.36 13.51
CA GLU A 39 32.45 21.72 14.84
C GLU A 39 33.68 22.64 14.80
N ASN A 40 34.51 22.51 13.77
CA ASN A 40 35.72 23.31 13.59
C ASN A 40 35.53 24.39 12.53
N THR A 41 34.69 24.15 11.53
CA THR A 41 34.53 25.01 10.35
C THR A 41 33.48 26.11 10.50
N TRP A 42 32.66 26.10 11.56
CA TRP A 42 31.68 27.18 11.83
C TRP A 42 32.32 28.58 11.91
N ARG A 43 33.57 28.67 12.41
CA ARG A 43 34.34 29.94 12.47
C ARG A 43 34.69 30.50 11.08
N LEU A 44 34.77 29.64 10.07
CA LEU A 44 34.94 30.05 8.68
C LEU A 44 33.59 30.41 8.05
N ALA A 45 32.53 29.66 8.38
CA ALA A 45 31.19 29.88 7.85
C ALA A 45 30.58 31.21 8.32
N LEU A 46 30.78 31.58 9.59
CA LEU A 46 30.15 32.78 10.15
C LEU A 46 30.52 34.07 9.38
N PRO A 47 31.81 34.43 9.16
CA PRO A 47 32.18 35.60 8.37
C PRO A 47 31.69 35.57 6.91
N LEU A 48 31.67 34.38 6.28
CA LEU A 48 31.15 34.23 4.91
C LEU A 48 29.69 34.66 4.80
N PHE A 49 28.93 34.51 5.88
CA PHE A 49 27.54 34.93 5.95
C PHE A 49 27.37 36.43 6.25
N VAL A 50 28.05 36.96 7.28
CA VAL A 50 27.76 38.30 7.83
C VAL A 50 28.52 39.44 7.16
N ASP A 51 29.70 39.19 6.59
CA ASP A 51 30.62 40.24 6.13
C ASP A 51 29.96 41.22 5.14
N SER A 52 30.15 42.51 5.40
CA SER A 52 29.64 43.61 4.57
C SER A 52 30.74 44.22 3.71
N ALA A 53 30.43 44.53 2.46
CA ALA A 53 31.30 45.26 1.55
C ALA A 53 31.32 46.77 1.89
N ALA A 54 32.38 47.47 1.47
CA ALA A 54 32.56 48.91 1.73
C ALA A 54 31.43 49.82 1.19
N GLY A 55 30.56 49.31 0.29
CA GLY A 55 29.39 50.01 -0.27
C GLY A 55 28.06 49.74 0.45
N GLY A 56 28.06 49.06 1.60
CA GLY A 56 26.85 48.78 2.39
C GLY A 56 26.06 47.52 1.98
N GLY A 57 26.46 46.83 0.90
CA GLY A 57 25.93 45.52 0.52
C GLY A 57 26.72 44.36 1.14
N ARG A 58 26.26 43.11 0.96
CA ARG A 58 26.97 41.91 1.44
C ARG A 58 28.20 41.59 0.60
N LYS A 59 29.29 41.16 1.24
CA LYS A 59 30.59 40.90 0.59
C LYS A 59 30.56 39.68 -0.35
N TYR A 60 29.84 38.63 0.04
CA TYR A 60 29.80 37.35 -0.65
C TYR A 60 28.46 37.10 -1.36
N SER A 61 28.48 36.27 -2.41
CA SER A 61 27.29 35.95 -3.20
C SER A 61 26.23 35.17 -2.39
N PRO A 62 24.95 35.16 -2.81
CA PRO A 62 23.90 34.42 -2.12
C PRO A 62 24.19 32.92 -1.94
N GLU A 63 24.84 32.28 -2.92
CA GLU A 63 25.18 30.85 -2.90
C GLU A 63 26.20 30.54 -1.82
N VAL A 64 27.23 31.39 -1.68
CA VAL A 64 28.24 31.28 -0.63
C VAL A 64 27.62 31.47 0.75
N ARG A 65 26.76 32.49 0.89
CA ARG A 65 26.03 32.77 2.14
C ARG A 65 25.09 31.61 2.51
N PHE A 66 24.46 30.97 1.53
CA PHE A 66 23.60 29.81 1.77
C PHE A 66 24.40 28.59 2.24
N PHE A 67 25.56 28.32 1.62
CA PHE A 67 26.46 27.25 2.08
C PHE A 67 26.98 27.51 3.50
N ALA A 68 27.34 28.76 3.81
CA ALA A 68 27.73 29.14 5.16
C ALA A 68 26.63 28.82 6.20
N LEU A 69 25.36 29.14 5.90
CA LEU A 69 24.24 28.76 6.76
C LEU A 69 24.08 27.23 6.86
N ARG A 70 24.34 26.46 5.80
CA ARG A 70 24.33 24.98 5.88
C ARG A 70 25.37 24.43 6.85
N VAL A 71 26.57 25.00 6.87
CA VAL A 71 27.61 24.58 7.83
C VAL A 71 27.21 24.93 9.26
N LEU A 72 26.59 26.10 9.47
CA LEU A 72 26.06 26.50 10.78
C LEU A 72 24.89 25.60 11.22
N ASP A 73 24.01 25.19 10.31
CA ASP A 73 22.92 24.27 10.62
C ASP A 73 23.46 22.90 11.08
N GLU A 74 24.46 22.35 10.38
CA GLU A 74 25.11 21.10 10.78
C GLU A 74 25.81 21.23 12.15
N PHE A 75 26.35 22.41 12.46
CA PHE A 75 26.97 22.68 13.75
C PHE A 75 25.97 22.69 14.91
N PHE A 76 24.74 23.16 14.67
CA PHE A 76 23.67 23.21 15.66
C PHE A 76 22.82 21.93 15.70
N ASP A 77 22.63 21.24 14.58
CA ASP A 77 21.82 20.03 14.52
C ASP A 77 22.44 18.93 15.39
N ASN A 78 21.58 18.17 16.06
CA ASN A 78 21.96 17.11 17.00
C ASN A 78 22.88 17.51 18.16
N ARG A 79 23.10 18.81 18.38
CA ARG A 79 23.82 19.31 19.55
C ARG A 79 22.87 19.42 20.74
N PHE A 80 23.13 18.63 21.78
CA PHE A 80 22.35 18.61 23.03
C PHE A 80 23.11 19.23 24.22
N GLU A 81 24.40 19.49 24.05
CA GLU A 81 25.25 20.13 25.07
C GLU A 81 25.21 21.66 24.93
N PRO A 82 25.30 22.41 26.03
CA PRO A 82 25.40 23.86 25.99
C PRO A 82 26.65 24.32 25.21
N LEU A 83 26.51 25.42 24.47
CA LEU A 83 27.66 26.10 23.85
C LEU A 83 28.59 26.69 24.92
N ASP A 84 29.89 26.77 24.62
CA ASP A 84 30.81 27.56 25.43
C ASP A 84 30.51 29.06 25.31
N ASP A 85 30.80 29.83 26.36
CA ASP A 85 30.43 31.25 26.46
C ASP A 85 31.04 32.12 25.34
N GLU A 86 32.25 31.79 24.88
CA GLU A 86 32.95 32.55 23.83
C GLU A 86 32.30 32.31 22.47
N THR A 87 32.05 31.04 22.13
CA THR A 87 31.32 30.65 20.91
C THR A 87 29.91 31.24 20.90
N PHE A 88 29.17 31.12 22.00
CA PHE A 88 27.83 31.66 22.12
C PHE A 88 27.80 33.18 21.85
N ARG A 89 28.64 33.96 22.54
CA ARG A 89 28.68 35.43 22.38
C ARG A 89 29.07 35.84 20.96
N THR A 90 30.04 35.14 20.35
CA THR A 90 30.51 35.45 18.99
C THR A 90 29.39 35.26 17.97
N ILE A 91 28.69 34.13 18.04
CA ILE A 91 27.58 33.81 17.13
C ILE A 91 26.41 34.77 17.40
N GLN A 92 26.01 34.95 18.66
CA GLN A 92 24.90 35.83 19.03
C GLN A 92 25.11 37.27 18.54
N GLN A 93 26.27 37.86 18.82
CA GLN A 93 26.58 39.23 18.38
C GLN A 93 26.54 39.38 16.86
N SER A 94 27.08 38.39 16.15
CA SER A 94 27.12 38.38 14.69
C SER A 94 25.71 38.28 14.07
N LEU A 95 24.88 37.35 14.57
CA LEU A 95 23.51 37.17 14.08
C LEU A 95 22.61 38.38 14.45
N VAL A 96 22.74 38.95 15.65
CA VAL A 96 21.99 40.15 16.04
C VAL A 96 22.41 41.36 15.21
N ALA A 97 23.71 41.54 14.95
CA ALA A 97 24.21 42.59 14.06
C ALA A 97 23.71 42.41 12.62
N TYR A 98 23.58 41.17 12.15
CA TYR A 98 22.97 40.86 10.87
C TYR A 98 21.48 41.26 10.83
N ILE A 99 20.70 40.91 11.86
CA ILE A 99 19.29 41.30 11.95
C ILE A 99 19.14 42.83 11.94
N GLN A 100 19.96 43.55 12.69
CA GLN A 100 19.94 45.01 12.73
C GLN A 100 20.29 45.63 11.37
N SER A 101 21.38 45.18 10.74
CA SER A 101 21.82 45.74 9.45
C SER A 101 20.90 45.38 8.29
N GLU A 102 20.41 44.14 8.20
CA GLU A 102 19.66 43.62 7.05
C GLU A 102 18.14 43.80 7.20
N TYR A 103 17.57 43.49 8.37
CA TYR A 103 16.10 43.47 8.56
C TYR A 103 15.56 44.77 9.16
N VAL A 104 16.30 45.41 10.10
CA VAL A 104 15.84 46.67 10.71
C VAL A 104 16.06 47.85 9.77
N TYR A 105 17.29 48.01 9.24
CA TYR A 105 17.67 49.16 8.40
C TYR A 105 17.85 48.82 6.91
N GLY A 106 17.90 47.54 6.56
CA GLY A 106 18.18 47.06 5.22
C GLY A 106 16.94 46.60 4.43
N PRO A 107 17.15 46.05 3.22
CA PRO A 107 16.09 45.54 2.34
C PRO A 107 15.59 44.14 2.74
N ALA A 108 16.07 43.60 3.86
CA ALA A 108 15.78 42.25 4.36
C ALA A 108 16.00 41.17 3.29
N GLU A 109 17.09 41.17 2.53
CA GLU A 109 17.32 40.21 1.44
C GLU A 109 16.17 40.16 0.40
N ALA A 110 15.60 41.31 0.01
CA ALA A 110 14.51 41.41 -0.98
C ALA A 110 14.68 40.61 -2.27
N ASN A 111 15.93 40.39 -2.70
CA ASN A 111 16.26 39.67 -3.92
C ASN A 111 16.59 38.18 -3.70
N SER A 112 16.46 37.65 -2.47
CA SER A 112 16.88 36.28 -2.12
C SER A 112 16.00 35.66 -1.02
N SER A 113 14.76 35.30 -1.37
CA SER A 113 13.79 34.69 -0.43
C SER A 113 14.30 33.40 0.23
N PHE A 114 15.03 32.56 -0.51
CA PHE A 114 15.63 31.32 0.01
C PHE A 114 16.63 31.56 1.15
N LEU A 115 17.33 32.71 1.16
CA LEU A 115 18.23 33.08 2.26
C LEU A 115 17.44 33.45 3.53
N ARG A 116 16.29 34.12 3.40
CA ARG A 116 15.41 34.45 4.54
C ARG A 116 14.92 33.19 5.23
N ASN A 117 14.44 32.23 4.45
CA ASN A 117 13.95 30.96 4.96
C ASN A 117 15.07 30.18 5.64
N LYS A 118 16.24 30.08 4.98
CA LYS A 118 17.40 29.39 5.54
C LYS A 118 17.90 30.03 6.82
N PHE A 119 18.00 31.36 6.85
CA PHE A 119 18.42 32.10 8.05
C PHE A 119 17.45 31.91 9.21
N SER A 120 16.13 31.93 8.94
CA SER A 120 15.10 31.67 9.97
C SER A 120 15.25 30.28 10.59
N HIS A 121 15.56 29.27 9.76
CA HIS A 121 15.85 27.93 10.22
C HIS A 121 17.14 27.86 11.07
N THR A 122 18.25 28.44 10.57
CA THR A 122 19.53 28.49 11.31
C THR A 122 19.38 29.18 12.67
N LEU A 123 18.66 30.30 12.71
CA LEU A 123 18.39 31.03 13.95
C LEU A 123 17.50 30.22 14.90
N THR A 124 16.57 29.42 14.37
CA THR A 124 15.75 28.49 15.16
C THR A 124 16.60 27.37 15.77
N LEU A 125 17.53 26.77 15.01
CA LEU A 125 18.45 25.77 15.56
C LEU A 125 19.33 26.37 16.66
N PHE A 126 19.85 27.59 16.45
CA PHE A 126 20.60 28.31 17.47
C PHE A 126 19.76 28.58 18.74
N PHE A 127 18.49 28.95 18.57
CA PHE A 127 17.53 29.08 19.68
C PHE A 127 17.36 27.75 20.43
N LEU A 128 17.19 26.62 19.75
CA LEU A 128 17.02 25.30 20.37
C LEU A 128 18.25 24.88 21.21
N CYS A 129 19.45 25.31 20.82
CA CYS A 129 20.68 25.05 21.59
C CYS A 129 20.82 25.94 22.83
N THR A 130 20.30 27.17 22.79
CA THR A 130 20.66 28.22 23.77
C THR A 130 19.55 28.60 24.74
N TYR A 131 18.29 28.45 24.35
CA TYR A 131 17.13 28.96 25.10
C TYR A 131 16.94 28.30 26.48
N MET A 132 17.34 27.02 26.61
CA MET A 132 17.22 26.29 27.89
C MET A 132 18.34 26.62 28.88
N THR A 133 19.45 27.20 28.42
CA THR A 133 20.61 27.50 29.26
C THR A 133 20.42 28.87 29.93
N PRO A 134 20.31 28.94 31.27
CA PRO A 134 19.98 30.19 31.96
C PRO A 134 20.95 31.35 31.68
N ASP A 135 22.24 31.06 31.51
CA ASP A 135 23.30 32.05 31.31
C ASP A 135 23.53 32.43 29.83
N GLN A 136 22.75 31.88 28.90
CA GLN A 136 22.87 32.15 27.46
C GLN A 136 21.78 33.12 26.99
N TRP A 137 20.69 32.65 26.36
CA TRP A 137 19.70 33.54 25.74
C TRP A 137 18.24 33.30 26.21
N PRO A 138 17.94 33.44 27.51
CA PRO A 138 16.56 33.32 27.99
C PRO A 138 15.66 34.49 27.53
N THR A 139 16.23 35.63 27.14
CA THR A 139 15.50 36.85 26.70
C THR A 139 15.27 36.93 25.20
N PHE A 140 15.44 35.83 24.46
CA PHE A 140 15.36 35.79 22.99
C PHE A 140 14.11 36.49 22.41
N PHE A 141 12.91 36.15 22.91
CA PHE A 141 11.67 36.75 22.44
C PHE A 141 11.50 38.22 22.86
N PRO A 142 11.72 38.61 24.13
CA PRO A 142 11.75 40.03 24.52
C PRO A 142 12.68 40.89 23.66
N ASP A 143 13.88 40.39 23.37
CA ASP A 143 14.86 41.10 22.52
C ASP A 143 14.32 41.27 21.10
N LEU A 144 13.70 40.24 20.52
CA LEU A 144 13.08 40.30 19.20
C LEU A 144 11.86 41.23 19.16
N PHE A 145 11.01 41.23 20.20
CA PHE A 145 9.86 42.13 20.30
C PHE A 145 10.26 43.60 20.31
N SER A 146 11.40 43.94 20.91
CA SER A 146 11.93 45.31 20.91
C SER A 146 12.26 45.82 19.50
N LEU A 147 12.49 44.92 18.53
CA LEU A 147 12.82 45.25 17.15
C LEU A 147 11.58 45.39 16.25
N ILE A 148 10.40 44.92 16.69
CA ILE A 148 9.15 44.97 15.91
C ILE A 148 8.67 46.42 15.70
N ARG A 149 8.89 47.30 16.69
CA ARG A 149 8.62 48.74 16.59
C ARG A 149 9.93 49.52 16.72
N PRO A 150 10.43 50.17 15.66
CA PRO A 150 11.63 50.99 15.77
C PRO A 150 11.40 52.18 16.71
N ALA A 151 12.41 52.52 17.52
CA ALA A 151 12.37 53.70 18.38
C ALA A 151 12.23 54.97 17.52
N GLN A 152 11.22 55.81 17.80
CA GLN A 152 10.98 57.04 17.03
C GLN A 152 12.21 57.96 17.07
N SER A 153 12.70 58.37 15.90
CA SER A 153 13.50 59.59 15.79
C SER A 153 12.57 60.78 16.00
N SER A 154 12.96 61.68 16.90
CA SER A 154 12.18 62.83 17.34
C SER A 154 11.78 63.78 16.20
N SER A 155 10.56 63.64 15.67
CA SER A 155 9.86 64.70 14.94
C SER A 155 8.34 64.50 14.89
N SER A 156 7.63 65.25 15.73
CA SER A 156 6.29 65.84 15.53
C SER A 156 5.22 65.07 14.73
N SER A 157 4.90 63.84 15.11
CA SER A 157 3.58 63.26 14.82
C SER A 157 3.11 62.42 16.00
N SER A 158 1.89 62.67 16.47
CA SER A 158 1.24 61.96 17.57
C SER A 158 0.63 60.63 17.09
N GLU A 159 1.28 59.96 16.15
CA GLU A 159 0.88 58.64 15.67
C GLU A 159 1.85 57.57 16.19
N PRO A 160 1.38 56.37 16.57
CA PRO A 160 2.26 55.27 16.96
C PRO A 160 3.25 54.96 15.83
N ALA A 161 4.50 54.59 16.16
CA ALA A 161 5.44 54.11 15.15
C ALA A 161 4.86 52.89 14.44
N ALA A 162 4.79 52.93 13.10
CA ALA A 162 4.33 51.81 12.29
C ALA A 162 5.24 50.59 12.50
N PHE A 163 4.67 49.39 12.43
CA PHE A 163 5.44 48.16 12.60
C PHE A 163 6.47 47.95 11.47
N ASN A 164 7.63 47.39 11.82
CA ASN A 164 8.60 46.98 10.81
C ASN A 164 8.18 45.63 10.18
N ARG A 165 7.68 45.68 8.93
CA ARG A 165 7.25 44.49 8.16
C ARG A 165 8.33 43.41 8.09
N HIS A 166 9.59 43.77 7.87
CA HIS A 166 10.66 42.78 7.71
C HIS A 166 10.90 41.98 9.00
N ILE A 167 10.90 42.66 10.15
CA ILE A 167 11.06 42.02 11.46
C ILE A 167 9.82 41.19 11.83
N ILE A 168 8.61 41.66 11.50
CA ILE A 168 7.37 40.89 11.67
C ILE A 168 7.45 39.56 10.92
N LEU A 169 7.79 39.61 9.62
CA LEU A 169 7.86 38.40 8.81
C LEU A 169 8.94 37.45 9.35
N LEU A 170 10.12 37.96 9.72
CA LEU A 170 11.17 37.14 10.34
C LEU A 170 10.68 36.48 11.64
N PHE A 171 10.01 37.25 12.51
CA PHE A 171 9.43 36.73 13.75
C PHE A 171 8.41 35.62 13.49
N PHE A 172 7.50 35.80 12.54
CA PHE A 172 6.52 34.79 12.15
C PHE A 172 7.17 33.50 11.63
N HIS A 173 8.21 33.60 10.79
CA HIS A 173 8.97 32.44 10.32
C HIS A 173 9.68 31.70 11.46
N ILE A 174 10.34 32.42 12.37
CA ILE A 174 11.00 31.80 13.54
C ILE A 174 10.00 31.02 14.40
N VAL A 175 8.83 31.60 14.69
CA VAL A 175 7.80 30.91 15.49
C VAL A 175 7.25 29.68 14.76
N LEU A 176 7.07 29.76 13.43
CA LEU A 176 6.67 28.62 12.60
C LEU A 176 7.71 27.49 12.65
N GLU A 177 8.98 27.80 12.44
CA GLU A 177 10.10 26.85 12.49
C GLU A 177 10.24 26.21 13.88
N ILE A 178 10.17 27.02 14.96
CA ILE A 178 10.20 26.50 16.34
C ILE A 178 9.06 25.52 16.55
N SER A 179 7.84 25.88 16.15
CA SER A 179 6.68 25.00 16.28
C SER A 179 6.83 23.72 15.44
N GLY A 180 7.41 23.82 14.24
CA GLY A 180 7.74 22.68 13.39
C GLY A 180 8.68 21.70 14.09
N GLU A 181 9.78 22.20 14.64
CA GLU A 181 10.80 21.37 15.31
C GLU A 181 10.28 20.73 16.61
N VAL A 182 9.54 21.47 17.45
CA VAL A 182 9.19 21.00 18.80
C VAL A 182 7.80 20.39 18.93
N ALA A 183 6.87 20.66 18.01
CA ALA A 183 5.47 20.26 18.14
C ALA A 183 4.92 19.42 16.97
N ASP A 184 5.48 19.52 15.77
CA ASP A 184 4.96 18.79 14.60
C ASP A 184 5.17 17.26 14.75
N GLN A 185 4.08 16.50 14.65
CA GLN A 185 4.14 15.03 14.76
C GLN A 185 4.62 14.35 13.48
N MET A 186 4.34 14.94 12.31
CA MET A 186 4.76 14.39 11.01
C MET A 186 6.28 14.41 10.93
N LEU A 187 6.88 15.57 11.23
CA LEU A 187 8.34 15.75 11.23
C LEU A 187 9.04 14.87 12.29
N LYS A 188 8.42 14.67 13.46
CA LYS A 188 8.91 13.73 14.48
C LYS A 188 8.87 12.27 14.05
N SER A 189 7.85 11.87 13.28
CA SER A 189 7.68 10.50 12.81
C SER A 189 8.60 10.15 11.64
N ALA A 190 8.91 11.12 10.78
CA ALA A 190 9.78 10.95 9.62
C ALA A 190 11.28 10.83 9.97
N ARG A 191 11.69 11.37 11.12
CA ARG A 191 13.09 11.38 11.58
C ARG A 191 13.42 10.11 12.37
N THR A 192 14.67 9.65 12.28
CA THR A 192 15.17 8.54 13.11
C THR A 192 14.99 8.85 14.60
N PHE A 193 14.46 7.89 15.35
CA PHE A 193 14.19 8.04 16.78
C PHE A 193 15.48 8.35 17.56
N ASN A 194 15.51 9.49 18.25
CA ASN A 194 16.58 9.89 19.17
C ASN A 194 15.99 10.38 20.50
N GLN A 195 16.29 9.66 21.59
CA GLN A 195 15.74 9.95 22.92
C GLN A 195 16.19 11.31 23.48
N ALA A 196 17.43 11.73 23.23
CA ALA A 196 17.95 13.01 23.69
C ALA A 196 17.22 14.19 23.03
N ARG A 197 16.97 14.08 21.71
CA ARG A 197 16.20 15.07 20.95
C ARG A 197 14.77 15.22 21.48
N GLN A 198 14.06 14.12 21.67
CA GLN A 198 12.69 14.16 22.20
C GLN A 198 12.62 14.79 23.60
N THR A 199 13.62 14.52 24.44
CA THR A 199 13.71 15.11 25.78
C THR A 199 13.96 16.61 25.73
N ARG A 200 14.89 17.07 24.86
CA ARG A 200 15.15 18.50 24.62
C ARG A 200 13.88 19.20 24.13
N ASP A 201 13.23 18.68 23.10
CA ASP A 201 12.07 19.32 22.47
C ASP A 201 10.90 19.45 23.45
N ALA A 202 10.69 18.45 24.31
CA ALA A 202 9.69 18.52 25.38
C ALA A 202 10.00 19.66 26.37
N ARG A 203 11.26 19.79 26.81
CA ARG A 203 11.69 20.86 27.72
C ARG A 203 11.55 22.24 27.09
N VAL A 204 11.99 22.41 25.84
CA VAL A 204 11.87 23.68 25.11
C VAL A 204 10.41 24.09 25.01
N ARG A 205 9.52 23.18 24.60
CA ARG A 205 8.08 23.44 24.50
C ARG A 205 7.49 23.88 25.83
N ASP A 206 7.84 23.22 26.93
CA ASP A 206 7.30 23.55 28.25
C ASP A 206 7.82 24.89 28.78
N ALA A 207 9.09 25.24 28.50
CA ALA A 207 9.62 26.55 28.84
C ALA A 207 9.03 27.69 28.00
N VAL A 208 8.81 27.51 26.70
CA VAL A 208 8.14 28.52 25.86
C VAL A 208 6.72 28.77 26.35
N ARG A 209 5.99 27.72 26.76
CA ARG A 209 4.64 27.84 27.35
C ARG A 209 4.63 28.70 28.62
N GLU A 210 5.61 28.53 29.49
CA GLU A 210 5.66 29.21 30.78
C GLU A 210 6.17 30.65 30.66
N ARG A 211 7.17 30.90 29.81
CA ARG A 211 7.90 32.18 29.76
C ARG A 211 7.32 33.17 28.74
N ASP A 212 7.16 32.72 27.49
CA ASP A 212 7.03 33.64 26.34
C ASP A 212 5.71 33.50 25.57
N ALA A 213 4.95 32.41 25.76
CA ALA A 213 3.74 32.13 24.99
C ALA A 213 2.68 33.24 25.05
N ALA A 214 2.51 33.89 26.21
CA ALA A 214 1.57 35.02 26.34
C ALA A 214 2.01 36.22 25.49
N GLY A 215 3.29 36.57 25.51
CA GLY A 215 3.84 37.67 24.72
C GLY A 215 3.84 37.39 23.22
N ILE A 216 4.16 36.15 22.81
CA ILE A 216 4.07 35.71 21.41
C ILE A 216 2.63 35.85 20.91
N ASN A 217 1.66 35.36 21.67
CA ASN A 217 0.26 35.40 21.29
C ASN A 217 -0.28 36.84 21.21
N GLU A 218 0.04 37.70 22.19
CA GLU A 218 -0.34 39.11 22.17
C GLU A 218 0.27 39.85 20.96
N ALA A 219 1.55 39.64 20.68
CA ALA A 219 2.23 40.27 19.55
C ALA A 219 1.60 39.87 18.21
N VAL A 220 1.43 38.56 17.98
CA VAL A 220 0.83 38.03 16.74
C VAL A 220 -0.58 38.57 16.54
N LEU A 221 -1.45 38.48 17.55
CA LEU A 221 -2.84 38.94 17.44
C LEU A 221 -2.95 40.45 17.23
N THR A 222 -2.07 41.24 17.88
CA THR A 222 -2.03 42.69 17.69
C THR A 222 -1.65 43.03 16.25
N ILE A 223 -0.58 42.43 15.72
CA ILE A 223 -0.11 42.63 14.34
C ILE A 223 -1.22 42.24 13.34
N VAL A 224 -1.83 41.08 13.51
CA VAL A 224 -2.94 40.61 12.65
C VAL A 224 -4.13 41.56 12.71
N SER A 225 -4.51 42.04 13.90
CA SER A 225 -5.64 42.96 14.06
C SER A 225 -5.41 44.32 13.39
N GLU A 226 -4.20 44.87 13.48
CA GLU A 226 -3.83 46.13 12.82
C GLU A 226 -3.75 45.95 11.28
N GLY A 227 -3.22 44.83 10.81
CA GLY A 227 -3.24 44.45 9.39
C GLY A 227 -4.66 44.33 8.85
N ALA A 228 -5.54 43.63 9.56
CA ALA A 228 -6.96 43.48 9.21
C ALA A 228 -7.71 44.82 9.16
N GLN A 229 -7.42 45.74 10.09
CA GLN A 229 -7.97 47.09 10.04
C GLN A 229 -7.47 47.90 8.84
N THR A 230 -6.19 47.73 8.48
CA THR A 230 -5.58 48.41 7.33
C THR A 230 -6.23 47.96 6.02
N MET A 231 -6.53 46.67 5.87
CA MET A 231 -7.26 46.15 4.70
C MET A 231 -8.69 46.68 4.59
N LYS A 232 -9.35 46.97 5.73
CA LYS A 232 -10.73 47.51 5.76
C LYS A 232 -10.80 49.03 5.54
N LYS A 233 -9.73 49.76 5.80
CA LYS A 233 -9.67 51.21 5.60
C LYS A 233 -9.59 51.49 4.09
N GLY A 234 -10.69 51.96 3.50
CA GLY A 234 -10.71 52.40 2.10
C GLY A 234 -9.71 53.53 1.87
N GLY A 235 -8.83 53.40 0.88
CA GLY A 235 -7.80 54.39 0.51
C GLY A 235 -6.34 53.92 0.55
N ALA A 236 -6.07 52.67 0.95
CA ALA A 236 -4.73 52.08 0.87
C ALA A 236 -4.30 51.85 -0.59
N SER A 237 -3.02 52.05 -0.88
CA SER A 237 -2.46 51.72 -2.19
C SER A 237 -2.45 50.21 -2.42
N PRO A 238 -2.46 49.72 -3.69
CA PRO A 238 -2.43 48.28 -3.97
C PRO A 238 -1.27 47.54 -3.32
N ARG A 239 -0.10 48.18 -3.22
CA ARG A 239 1.10 47.62 -2.57
C ARG A 239 0.97 47.53 -1.05
N GLU A 240 0.31 48.50 -0.42
CA GLU A 240 0.03 48.47 1.02
C GLU A 240 -1.02 47.41 1.35
N LEU A 241 -2.00 47.21 0.47
CA LEU A 241 -2.99 46.16 0.60
C LEU A 241 -2.36 44.77 0.48
N GLU A 242 -1.54 44.53 -0.54
CA GLU A 242 -0.79 43.28 -0.72
C GLU A 242 0.13 42.98 0.48
N ALA A 243 0.83 44.01 0.97
CA ALA A 243 1.65 43.89 2.18
C ALA A 243 0.83 43.53 3.42
N ALA A 244 -0.35 44.13 3.59
CA ALA A 244 -1.23 43.83 4.71
C ALA A 244 -1.81 42.41 4.61
N VAL A 245 -2.16 41.94 3.40
CA VAL A 245 -2.62 40.57 3.15
C VAL A 245 -1.54 39.56 3.52
N GLU A 246 -0.29 39.75 3.07
CA GLU A 246 0.83 38.85 3.41
C GLU A 246 1.06 38.78 4.93
N VAL A 247 1.04 39.92 5.61
CA VAL A 247 1.23 39.99 7.08
C VAL A 247 0.10 39.27 7.81
N VAL A 248 -1.15 39.43 7.36
CA VAL A 248 -2.30 38.77 7.99
C VAL A 248 -2.33 37.27 7.70
N ASP A 249 -2.09 36.85 6.46
CA ASP A 249 -2.00 35.42 6.09
C ASP A 249 -0.91 34.73 6.90
N LEU A 250 0.33 35.23 6.87
CA LEU A 250 1.43 34.63 7.61
C LEU A 250 1.21 34.70 9.12
N GLY A 251 0.66 35.80 9.63
CA GLY A 251 0.33 35.94 11.05
C GLY A 251 -0.70 34.93 11.55
N ILE A 252 -1.73 34.63 10.75
CA ILE A 252 -2.71 33.59 11.07
C ILE A 252 -2.11 32.19 10.95
N ARG A 253 -1.23 31.93 9.98
CA ARG A 253 -0.48 30.67 9.91
C ARG A 253 0.38 30.47 11.16
N THR A 254 1.08 31.51 11.60
CA THR A 254 1.86 31.51 12.85
C THR A 254 0.96 31.27 14.06
N PHE A 255 -0.19 31.95 14.16
CA PHE A 255 -1.17 31.67 15.22
C PHE A 255 -1.62 30.21 15.22
N GLY A 256 -1.95 29.65 14.05
CA GLY A 256 -2.37 28.27 13.90
C GLY A 256 -1.30 27.24 14.31
N SER A 257 -0.01 27.54 14.13
CA SER A 257 1.08 26.62 14.44
C SER A 257 1.23 26.39 15.96
N TYR A 258 1.17 27.46 16.76
CA TYR A 258 1.32 27.34 18.22
C TYR A 258 0.01 27.12 18.98
N ALA A 259 -1.15 27.47 18.40
CA ALA A 259 -2.44 27.36 19.10
C ALA A 259 -2.75 25.95 19.63
N GLY A 260 -2.30 24.93 18.89
CA GLY A 260 -2.48 23.53 19.24
C GLY A 260 -1.72 23.07 20.48
N TRP A 261 -0.65 23.77 20.89
CA TRP A 261 0.18 23.34 22.01
C TRP A 261 0.42 24.39 23.10
N ILE A 262 0.03 25.67 22.98
CA ILE A 262 0.09 26.62 24.11
C ILE A 262 -1.15 26.52 25.03
N ASP A 263 -1.32 27.36 26.05
CA ASP A 263 -2.55 27.40 26.87
C ASP A 263 -3.76 27.85 26.04
N ILE A 264 -4.90 27.15 26.15
CA ILE A 264 -6.15 27.48 25.44
C ILE A 264 -6.72 28.84 25.88
N ASN A 265 -6.51 29.23 27.13
CA ASN A 265 -7.03 30.51 27.66
C ASN A 265 -6.37 31.73 27.00
N LEU A 266 -5.16 31.54 26.45
CA LEU A 266 -4.46 32.58 25.68
C LEU A 266 -5.02 32.69 24.25
N THR A 267 -5.39 31.56 23.65
CA THR A 267 -5.79 31.53 22.23
C THR A 267 -7.28 31.81 22.05
N VAL A 268 -8.13 31.42 23.00
CA VAL A 268 -9.59 31.60 22.92
C VAL A 268 -10.02 32.67 23.89
N THR A 269 -10.13 33.89 23.38
CA THR A 269 -10.53 35.08 24.14
C THR A 269 -11.74 35.77 23.49
N PRO A 270 -12.46 36.64 24.21
CA PRO A 270 -13.57 37.42 23.66
C PRO A 270 -13.20 38.32 22.47
N THR A 271 -11.91 38.63 22.29
CA THR A 271 -11.41 39.44 21.17
C THR A 271 -10.89 38.57 20.01
N THR A 272 -10.26 37.43 20.31
CA THR A 272 -9.68 36.57 19.27
C THR A 272 -10.77 35.87 18.43
N VAL A 273 -11.83 35.37 19.05
CA VAL A 273 -12.88 34.62 18.33
C VAL A 273 -13.59 35.48 17.27
N PRO A 274 -14.06 36.72 17.59
CA PRO A 274 -14.63 37.60 16.57
C PRO A 274 -13.63 37.99 15.47
N LEU A 275 -12.34 38.15 15.79
CA LEU A 275 -11.31 38.44 14.80
C LEU A 275 -11.19 37.27 13.80
N LEU A 276 -11.06 36.04 14.30
CA LEU A 276 -10.99 34.85 13.43
C LEU A 276 -12.24 34.69 12.56
N PHE A 277 -13.44 34.92 13.08
CA PHE A 277 -14.66 34.79 12.27
C PHE A 277 -14.78 35.88 11.21
N ASN A 278 -14.29 37.08 11.49
CA ASN A 278 -14.19 38.13 10.47
C ASN A 278 -13.21 37.76 9.36
N LEU A 279 -12.07 37.14 9.70
CA LEU A 279 -11.06 36.70 8.73
C LEU A 279 -11.50 35.45 7.95
N LEU A 280 -12.33 34.61 8.57
CA LEU A 280 -12.92 33.43 7.92
C LEU A 280 -13.86 33.81 6.76
N ALA A 281 -14.47 35.00 6.81
CA ALA A 281 -15.33 35.54 5.77
C ALA A 281 -14.67 36.64 4.92
N ASP A 282 -13.33 36.77 4.98
CA ASP A 282 -12.57 37.77 4.24
C ASP A 282 -12.57 37.48 2.73
N PRO A 283 -12.55 38.49 1.84
CA PRO A 283 -12.42 38.23 0.41
C PRO A 283 -11.12 37.53 0.02
N SER A 284 -10.03 37.69 0.78
CA SER A 284 -8.73 37.08 0.48
C SER A 284 -8.74 35.58 0.78
N LEU A 285 -8.58 34.76 -0.27
CA LEU A 285 -8.54 33.31 -0.17
C LEU A 285 -7.43 32.78 0.77
N PRO A 286 -6.15 33.25 0.67
CA PRO A 286 -5.10 32.78 1.59
C PRO A 286 -5.45 32.98 3.07
N ILE A 287 -6.04 34.13 3.41
CA ILE A 287 -6.46 34.46 4.77
C ILE A 287 -7.56 33.51 5.24
N ARG A 288 -8.58 33.27 4.39
CA ARG A 288 -9.66 32.32 4.68
C ARG A 288 -9.12 30.91 4.95
N LEU A 289 -8.25 30.42 4.08
CA LEU A 289 -7.62 29.09 4.22
C LEU A 289 -6.77 29.00 5.49
N ALA A 290 -5.90 29.98 5.75
CA ALA A 290 -5.09 30.02 6.97
C ALA A 290 -5.97 30.04 8.23
N THR A 291 -7.08 30.78 8.19
CA THR A 291 -8.03 30.88 9.30
C THR A 291 -8.79 29.56 9.54
N CYS A 292 -9.22 28.87 8.48
CA CYS A 292 -9.80 27.52 8.59
C CYS A 292 -8.83 26.55 9.29
N VAL A 293 -7.55 26.55 8.89
CA VAL A 293 -6.52 25.71 9.50
C VAL A 293 -6.31 26.08 10.97
N ALA A 294 -6.23 27.37 11.31
CA ALA A 294 -6.07 27.82 12.69
C ALA A 294 -7.25 27.39 13.58
N LEU A 295 -8.50 27.55 13.11
CA LEU A 295 -9.69 27.09 13.82
C LEU A 295 -9.69 25.56 13.98
N THR A 296 -9.27 24.83 12.95
CA THR A 296 -9.13 23.37 13.01
C THR A 296 -8.13 22.93 14.09
N ARG A 297 -7.01 23.65 14.24
CA ARG A 297 -6.01 23.41 15.30
C ARG A 297 -6.55 23.73 16.70
N ILE A 298 -7.37 24.77 16.85
CA ILE A 298 -8.05 25.07 18.13
C ILE A 298 -9.04 23.96 18.48
N VAL A 299 -9.86 23.55 17.51
CA VAL A 299 -10.89 22.52 17.70
C VAL A 299 -10.24 21.17 17.98
N SER A 300 -9.17 20.79 17.30
CA SER A 300 -8.49 19.49 17.51
C SER A 300 -7.69 19.39 18.81
N LYS A 301 -7.53 20.49 19.56
CA LYS A 301 -6.72 20.50 20.79
C LYS A 301 -7.33 19.62 21.88
N GLY A 302 -6.56 18.65 22.36
CA GLY A 302 -6.95 17.78 23.47
C GLY A 302 -7.02 18.57 24.78
N LEU A 303 -8.18 18.53 25.45
CA LEU A 303 -8.38 19.09 26.79
C LEU A 303 -8.55 17.95 27.79
N LYS A 304 -8.11 18.17 29.04
CA LYS A 304 -8.15 17.13 30.09
C LYS A 304 -9.58 16.81 30.52
N GLU A 305 -10.39 17.85 30.71
CA GLU A 305 -11.77 17.71 31.15
C GLU A 305 -12.74 17.80 29.95
N PRO A 306 -13.65 16.83 29.77
CA PRO A 306 -14.66 16.87 28.72
C PRO A 306 -15.60 18.07 28.79
N SER A 307 -15.86 18.61 29.98
CA SER A 307 -16.69 19.81 30.20
C SER A 307 -16.07 21.05 29.54
N ASP A 308 -14.76 21.22 29.69
CA ASP A 308 -14.03 22.36 29.13
C ASP A 308 -14.04 22.30 27.60
N LYS A 309 -13.95 21.08 27.06
CA LYS A 309 -14.07 20.82 25.62
C LYS A 309 -15.46 21.20 25.11
N LEU A 310 -16.52 20.75 25.77
CA LEU A 310 -17.88 21.11 25.40
C LEU A 310 -18.09 22.63 25.45
N GLN A 311 -17.61 23.29 26.52
CA GLN A 311 -17.70 24.76 26.65
C GLN A 311 -16.96 25.49 25.53
N LEU A 312 -15.75 25.05 25.18
CA LEU A 312 -14.99 25.60 24.05
C LEU A 312 -15.80 25.54 22.75
N LEU A 313 -16.38 24.38 22.45
CA LEU A 313 -17.16 24.19 21.22
C LEU A 313 -18.44 25.05 21.22
N LYS A 314 -19.09 25.22 22.38
CA LYS A 314 -20.24 26.13 22.54
C LYS A 314 -19.85 27.60 22.33
N VAL A 315 -18.75 28.04 22.91
CA VAL A 315 -18.25 29.44 22.78
C VAL A 315 -17.93 29.76 21.33
N LEU A 316 -17.32 28.82 20.59
CA LEU A 316 -17.03 29.04 19.19
C LEU A 316 -18.30 29.01 18.32
N SER A 317 -19.33 28.25 18.68
CA SER A 317 -20.59 28.15 17.89
C SER A 317 -20.35 27.85 16.40
N LEU A 318 -19.31 27.08 16.09
CA LEU A 318 -18.83 26.86 14.71
C LEU A 318 -19.87 26.19 13.81
N GLY A 319 -20.77 25.37 14.35
CA GLY A 319 -21.82 24.74 13.54
C GLY A 319 -22.67 25.76 12.79
N GLN A 320 -23.07 26.85 13.44
CA GLN A 320 -23.89 27.90 12.81
C GLN A 320 -23.07 28.74 11.81
N VAL A 321 -21.80 28.99 12.12
CA VAL A 321 -20.90 29.75 11.24
C VAL A 321 -20.62 28.97 9.95
N ILE A 322 -20.33 27.66 10.08
CA ILE A 322 -20.08 26.78 8.92
C ILE A 322 -21.36 26.63 8.09
N ASP A 323 -22.54 26.48 8.71
CA ASP A 323 -23.82 26.41 7.98
C ASP A 323 -24.07 27.66 7.10
N ALA A 324 -23.81 28.85 7.65
CA ALA A 324 -23.96 30.10 6.91
C ALA A 324 -22.95 30.23 5.76
N LEU A 325 -21.69 29.84 5.99
CA LEU A 325 -20.63 29.92 4.98
C LEU A 325 -20.79 28.86 3.88
N GLU A 326 -21.16 27.63 4.24
CA GLU A 326 -21.48 26.55 3.28
C GLU A 326 -22.65 26.97 2.39
N SER A 327 -23.74 27.47 2.97
CA SER A 327 -24.92 27.91 2.21
C SER A 327 -24.58 29.04 1.23
N LYS A 328 -23.76 30.01 1.69
CA LYS A 328 -23.32 31.14 0.86
C LYS A 328 -22.45 30.64 -0.31
N THR A 329 -21.37 29.92 0.00
CA THR A 329 -20.42 29.42 -1.01
C THR A 329 -21.08 28.46 -2.00
N ARG A 330 -22.07 27.67 -1.55
CA ARG A 330 -22.84 26.77 -2.43
C ARG A 330 -23.73 27.54 -3.40
N THR A 331 -24.38 28.61 -2.93
CA THR A 331 -25.19 29.46 -3.80
C THR A 331 -24.29 30.15 -4.84
N GLU A 332 -23.14 30.65 -4.41
CA GLU A 332 -22.12 31.23 -5.30
C GLU A 332 -21.57 30.20 -6.30
N GLN A 333 -21.39 28.94 -5.90
CA GLN A 333 -20.99 27.82 -6.79
C GLN A 333 -22.03 27.59 -7.89
N LEU A 334 -23.33 27.57 -7.54
CA LEU A 334 -24.42 27.36 -8.51
C LEU A 334 -24.65 28.55 -9.45
N GLU A 335 -24.36 29.77 -9.00
CA GLU A 335 -24.48 30.99 -9.82
C GLU A 335 -23.28 31.19 -10.77
N ARG A 336 -22.12 30.62 -10.42
CA ARG A 336 -20.90 30.67 -11.24
C ARG A 336 -21.07 29.84 -12.51
N LYS A 337 -20.53 30.37 -13.62
CA LYS A 337 -20.51 29.68 -14.93
C LYS A 337 -19.23 28.86 -15.14
N GLU A 338 -18.15 29.23 -14.46
CA GLU A 338 -16.84 28.61 -14.56
C GLU A 338 -16.38 28.22 -13.15
N ALA A 339 -15.65 27.12 -13.06
CA ALA A 339 -15.05 26.63 -11.82
C ALA A 339 -13.98 27.62 -11.32
N ASP A 340 -13.95 27.87 -10.01
CA ASP A 340 -12.88 28.62 -9.34
C ASP A 340 -12.20 27.69 -8.33
N GLU A 341 -11.07 27.11 -8.74
CA GLU A 341 -10.27 26.17 -7.92
C GLU A 341 -9.98 26.72 -6.52
N GLY A 342 -9.84 28.04 -6.39
CA GLY A 342 -9.61 28.70 -5.13
C GLY A 342 -10.80 28.64 -4.19
N GLU A 343 -12.01 28.91 -4.70
CA GLU A 343 -13.25 28.78 -3.91
C GLU A 343 -13.56 27.32 -3.58
N GLU A 344 -13.27 26.37 -4.46
CA GLU A 344 -13.44 24.94 -4.17
C GLU A 344 -12.47 24.48 -3.07
N SER A 345 -11.20 24.93 -3.11
CA SER A 345 -10.23 24.72 -2.03
C SER A 345 -10.72 25.28 -0.68
N TYR A 346 -11.46 26.39 -0.69
CA TYR A 346 -12.05 26.96 0.52
C TYR A 346 -13.21 26.11 1.05
N ARG A 347 -14.08 25.59 0.17
CA ARG A 347 -15.15 24.66 0.54
C ARG A 347 -14.60 23.38 1.14
N GLU A 348 -13.53 22.81 0.57
CA GLU A 348 -12.80 21.69 1.17
C GLU A 348 -12.31 22.03 2.58
N ALA A 349 -11.70 23.20 2.77
CA ALA A 349 -11.20 23.62 4.08
C ALA A 349 -12.33 23.75 5.11
N LEU A 350 -13.52 24.21 4.71
CA LEU A 350 -14.72 24.23 5.55
C LEU A 350 -15.22 22.81 5.86
N GLY A 351 -15.23 21.91 4.87
CA GLY A 351 -15.57 20.50 5.06
C GLY A 351 -14.64 19.80 6.05
N ARG A 352 -13.32 20.03 5.95
CA ARG A 352 -12.31 19.53 6.91
C ARG A 352 -12.54 20.10 8.31
N LEU A 353 -12.88 21.39 8.43
CA LEU A 353 -13.20 22.00 9.73
C LEU A 353 -14.45 21.37 10.35
N LEU A 354 -15.51 21.15 9.56
CA LEU A 354 -16.73 20.46 10.01
C LEU A 354 -16.42 19.02 10.45
N ASN A 355 -15.64 18.29 9.66
CA ASN A 355 -15.22 16.92 9.95
C ASN A 355 -14.52 16.84 11.32
N ILE A 356 -13.53 17.70 11.58
CA ILE A 356 -12.82 17.73 12.87
C ILE A 356 -13.74 18.17 14.02
N LEU A 357 -14.60 19.16 13.81
CA LEU A 357 -15.61 19.57 14.80
C LEU A 357 -16.51 18.41 15.19
N GLY A 358 -17.07 17.70 14.21
CA GLY A 358 -17.95 16.57 14.45
C GLY A 358 -17.24 15.39 15.10
N LEU A 359 -15.98 15.13 14.76
CA LEU A 359 -15.19 14.06 15.38
C LEU A 359 -14.98 14.33 16.87
N GLU A 360 -14.65 15.57 17.23
CA GLU A 360 -14.50 15.96 18.64
C GLU A 360 -15.83 15.93 19.40
N LEU A 361 -16.94 16.35 18.77
CA LEU A 361 -18.28 16.21 19.37
C LEU A 361 -18.68 14.75 19.57
N THR A 362 -18.38 13.87 18.61
CA THR A 362 -18.75 12.46 18.68
C THR A 362 -17.95 11.72 19.76
N LYS A 363 -16.68 12.10 19.99
CA LYS A 363 -15.90 11.59 21.14
C LYS A 363 -16.59 11.89 22.48
N LEU A 364 -17.12 13.11 22.65
CA LEU A 364 -17.86 13.49 23.86
C LEU A 364 -19.14 12.67 24.08
N VAL A 365 -19.76 12.19 22.99
CA VAL A 365 -20.94 11.32 23.04
C VAL A 365 -20.57 9.87 23.37
N GLU A 366 -19.45 9.35 22.86
CA GLU A 366 -19.04 7.95 23.05
C GLU A 366 -18.28 7.66 24.36
N GLU A 367 -17.53 8.64 24.89
CA GLU A 367 -16.76 8.47 26.12
C GLU A 367 -17.66 8.52 27.38
N PRO A 368 -17.37 7.72 28.42
CA PRO A 368 -18.16 7.69 29.66
C PRO A 368 -18.00 9.00 30.44
N THR A 369 -18.82 9.99 30.09
CA THR A 369 -18.92 11.30 30.75
C THR A 369 -20.25 11.44 31.51
N THR A 370 -20.49 12.57 32.17
CA THR A 370 -21.77 12.85 32.84
C THR A 370 -22.92 12.96 31.83
N ASP A 371 -24.11 12.45 32.17
CA ASP A 371 -25.29 12.42 31.30
C ASP A 371 -25.68 13.80 30.70
N ASP A 372 -25.43 14.90 31.41
CA ASP A 372 -25.70 16.25 30.90
C ASP A 372 -24.77 16.64 29.73
N ILE A 373 -23.50 16.24 29.78
CA ILE A 373 -22.49 16.52 28.73
C ILE A 373 -22.84 15.73 27.47
N THR A 374 -23.21 14.46 27.62
CA THR A 374 -23.58 13.61 26.48
C THR A 374 -24.87 14.09 25.83
N ALA A 375 -25.86 14.55 26.61
CA ALA A 375 -27.09 15.13 26.09
C ALA A 375 -26.83 16.42 25.29
N GLU A 376 -26.05 17.36 25.84
CA GLU A 376 -25.70 18.59 25.13
C GLU A 376 -24.86 18.34 23.86
N ALA A 377 -23.86 17.45 23.93
CA ALA A 377 -23.05 17.07 22.78
C ALA A 377 -23.91 16.41 21.68
N THR A 378 -24.89 15.57 22.05
CA THR A 378 -25.83 14.96 21.10
C THR A 378 -26.66 16.00 20.35
N VAL A 379 -27.10 17.07 21.03
CA VAL A 379 -27.81 18.18 20.39
C VAL A 379 -26.91 18.91 19.38
N LEU A 380 -25.64 19.16 19.73
CA LEU A 380 -24.68 19.79 18.82
C LEU A 380 -24.35 18.91 17.61
N VAL A 381 -24.23 17.58 17.80
CA VAL A 381 -24.07 16.63 16.70
C VAL A 381 -25.29 16.69 15.76
N ALA A 382 -26.50 16.71 16.31
CA ALA A 382 -27.72 16.78 15.50
C ALA A 382 -27.79 18.06 14.65
N GLN A 383 -27.24 19.18 15.12
CA GLN A 383 -27.18 20.45 14.37
C GLN A 383 -26.24 20.40 13.16
N ILE A 384 -25.17 19.61 13.22
CA ILE A 384 -24.19 19.53 12.11
C ILE A 384 -24.55 18.47 11.06
N LEU A 385 -25.47 17.53 11.35
CA LEU A 385 -25.88 16.49 10.40
C LEU A 385 -26.43 17.02 9.06
N PRO A 386 -27.25 18.09 9.01
CA PRO A 386 -27.70 18.64 7.73
C PRO A 386 -26.55 19.23 6.91
N ILE A 387 -25.60 19.91 7.58
CA ILE A 387 -24.42 20.50 6.94
C ILE A 387 -23.53 19.39 6.35
N LEU A 388 -23.35 18.32 7.11
CA LEU A 388 -22.63 17.11 6.68
C LEU A 388 -23.21 16.52 5.39
N LEU A 389 -24.53 16.45 5.28
CA LEU A 389 -25.20 15.96 4.07
C LEU A 389 -25.00 16.88 2.87
N ARG A 390 -24.87 18.20 3.08
CA ARG A 390 -24.65 19.13 1.97
C ARG A 390 -23.23 19.04 1.44
N PHE A 391 -22.21 18.92 2.30
CA PHE A 391 -20.84 18.64 1.87
C PHE A 391 -20.72 17.28 1.18
N MET A 392 -21.42 16.26 1.68
CA MET A 392 -21.50 14.94 1.04
C MET A 392 -22.14 15.01 -0.36
N ALA A 393 -23.04 15.97 -0.58
CA ALA A 393 -23.76 16.16 -1.84
C ALA A 393 -23.13 17.26 -2.72
N ASP A 394 -21.92 17.73 -2.39
CA ASP A 394 -21.18 18.70 -3.22
C ASP A 394 -20.84 18.09 -4.57
N ASP A 395 -20.81 18.86 -5.65
CA ASP A 395 -20.50 18.34 -6.98
C ASP A 395 -19.03 17.87 -7.05
N TYR A 396 -18.11 18.52 -6.34
CA TYR A 396 -16.68 18.16 -6.29
C TYR A 396 -16.40 17.01 -5.31
N ASP A 397 -15.71 15.98 -5.81
CA ASP A 397 -15.42 14.77 -5.05
C ASP A 397 -14.41 14.99 -3.91
N ASP A 398 -13.46 15.91 -4.08
CA ASP A 398 -12.53 16.31 -3.02
C ASP A 398 -13.28 16.89 -1.81
N THR A 399 -14.25 17.78 -2.05
CA THR A 399 -15.08 18.36 -0.98
C THR A 399 -15.92 17.29 -0.28
N CYS A 400 -16.52 16.37 -1.04
CA CYS A 400 -17.27 15.24 -0.54
C CYS A 400 -16.42 14.33 0.38
N SER A 401 -15.20 14.01 -0.04
CA SER A 401 -14.30 13.10 0.69
C SER A 401 -13.88 13.64 2.07
N THR A 402 -13.85 14.97 2.25
CA THR A 402 -13.38 15.61 3.49
C THR A 402 -14.16 15.19 4.74
N VAL A 403 -15.42 14.76 4.57
CA VAL A 403 -16.34 14.42 5.68
C VAL A 403 -16.51 12.92 5.93
N PHE A 404 -15.88 12.06 5.13
CA PHE A 404 -15.98 10.60 5.29
C PHE A 404 -15.53 10.10 6.67
N PRO A 405 -14.42 10.60 7.27
CA PRO A 405 -14.00 10.15 8.59
C PRO A 405 -15.09 10.34 9.66
N LEU A 406 -15.74 11.50 9.67
CA LEU A 406 -16.86 11.79 10.57
C LEU A 406 -18.05 10.88 10.32
N LEU A 407 -18.44 10.67 9.06
CA LEU A 407 -19.52 9.75 8.69
C LEU A 407 -19.26 8.32 9.20
N HIS A 408 -18.04 7.82 9.02
CA HIS A 408 -17.66 6.49 9.53
C HIS A 408 -17.80 6.37 11.05
N VAL A 409 -17.40 7.39 11.80
CA VAL A 409 -17.54 7.39 13.26
C VAL A 409 -19.02 7.43 13.67
N ILE A 410 -19.82 8.31 13.07
CA ILE A 410 -21.27 8.40 13.34
C ILE A 410 -21.98 7.07 13.06
N LEU A 411 -21.72 6.46 11.89
CA LEU A 411 -22.33 5.18 11.50
C LEU A 411 -21.87 4.04 12.41
N THR A 412 -20.61 4.06 12.85
CA THR A 412 -20.09 3.08 13.82
C THR A 412 -20.75 3.26 15.20
N GLY A 413 -20.98 4.49 15.64
CA GLY A 413 -21.75 4.83 16.83
C GLY A 413 -23.17 4.27 16.75
N TYR A 414 -23.89 4.54 15.65
CA TYR A 414 -25.24 4.01 15.42
C TYR A 414 -25.28 2.48 15.42
N LYS A 415 -24.29 1.84 14.80
CA LYS A 415 -24.13 0.37 14.84
C LYS A 415 -23.92 -0.16 16.26
N ARG A 416 -23.20 0.57 17.11
CA ARG A 416 -22.99 0.20 18.52
C ARG A 416 -24.29 0.33 19.31
N THR A 417 -25.04 1.44 19.14
CA THR A 417 -26.34 1.65 19.79
C THR A 417 -27.38 0.60 19.38
N ARG A 418 -27.42 0.21 18.10
CA ARG A 418 -28.31 -0.87 17.62
C ARG A 418 -27.97 -2.23 18.23
N LYS A 419 -26.69 -2.50 18.53
CA LYS A 419 -26.29 -3.75 19.19
C LYS A 419 -26.64 -3.77 20.67
N SER A 420 -26.65 -2.62 21.34
CA SER A 420 -26.98 -2.53 22.77
C SER A 420 -28.48 -2.45 23.03
N SER A 421 -29.26 -1.89 22.09
CA SER A 421 -30.71 -1.70 22.24
C SER A 421 -31.46 -2.52 21.20
N SER A 422 -32.41 -3.36 21.65
CA SER A 422 -33.28 -4.13 20.75
C SER A 422 -34.48 -3.32 20.21
N GLU A 423 -34.56 -2.03 20.57
CA GLU A 423 -35.62 -1.12 20.14
C GLU A 423 -35.42 -0.65 18.69
N ALA A 424 -36.51 -0.19 18.06
CA ALA A 424 -36.48 0.34 16.70
C ALA A 424 -35.59 1.60 16.62
N ILE A 425 -34.97 1.81 15.45
CA ILE A 425 -34.16 3.00 15.18
C ILE A 425 -35.05 4.24 15.31
N GLU A 426 -34.55 5.24 16.03
CA GLU A 426 -35.21 6.54 16.16
C GLU A 426 -35.54 7.14 14.77
N GLU A 427 -36.75 7.64 14.58
CA GLU A 427 -37.25 8.11 13.27
C GLU A 427 -36.37 9.22 12.67
N THR A 428 -35.86 10.12 13.52
CA THR A 428 -34.90 11.17 13.14
C THR A 428 -33.63 10.59 12.51
N ARG A 429 -33.05 9.54 13.12
CA ARG A 429 -31.86 8.84 12.61
C ARG A 429 -32.18 8.08 11.32
N ARG A 430 -33.35 7.42 11.26
CA ARG A 430 -33.80 6.74 10.05
C ARG A 430 -33.96 7.74 8.88
N SER A 431 -34.50 8.93 9.14
CA SER A 431 -34.63 9.97 8.12
C SER A 431 -33.27 10.46 7.60
N PHE A 432 -32.30 10.70 8.50
CA PHE A 432 -30.93 11.05 8.13
C PHE A 432 -30.26 9.96 7.29
N LEU A 433 -30.34 8.69 7.71
CA LEU A 433 -29.80 7.56 6.94
C LEU A 433 -30.45 7.44 5.56
N THR A 434 -31.75 7.76 5.44
CA THR A 434 -32.46 7.76 4.16
C THR A 434 -31.89 8.83 3.22
N SER A 435 -31.72 10.06 3.70
CA SER A 435 -31.13 11.15 2.92
C SER A 435 -29.67 10.87 2.57
N LEU A 436 -28.88 10.37 3.52
CA LEU A 436 -27.48 9.98 3.28
C LEU A 436 -27.38 8.90 2.21
N LEU A 437 -28.24 7.89 2.26
CA LEU A 437 -28.27 6.81 1.28
C LEU A 437 -28.60 7.34 -0.12
N GLN A 438 -29.55 8.27 -0.25
CA GLN A 438 -29.84 8.91 -1.54
C GLN A 438 -28.62 9.64 -2.10
N VAL A 439 -27.93 10.45 -1.26
CA VAL A 439 -26.73 11.16 -1.68
C VAL A 439 -25.62 10.18 -2.10
N ILE A 440 -25.37 9.12 -1.32
CA ILE A 440 -24.37 8.09 -1.67
C ILE A 440 -24.69 7.44 -3.02
N LEU A 441 -25.96 7.07 -3.26
CA LEU A 441 -26.36 6.44 -4.52
C LEU A 441 -26.21 7.39 -5.71
N THR A 442 -26.50 8.69 -5.54
CA THR A 442 -26.26 9.70 -6.58
C THR A 442 -24.76 9.89 -6.82
N LYS A 443 -23.93 9.94 -5.78
CA LYS A 443 -22.47 10.08 -5.88
C LYS A 443 -21.76 8.85 -6.44
N MET A 444 -22.43 7.69 -6.48
CA MET A 444 -21.91 6.52 -7.19
C MET A 444 -22.08 6.62 -8.71
N LYS A 445 -22.77 7.64 -9.25
CA LYS A 445 -23.01 7.81 -10.69
C LYS A 445 -21.79 8.46 -11.36
N TRP A 446 -21.37 7.94 -12.52
CA TRP A 446 -20.36 8.60 -13.36
C TRP A 446 -20.85 9.95 -13.89
N ASP A 447 -19.92 10.87 -14.12
CA ASP A 447 -20.24 12.07 -14.90
C ASP A 447 -20.58 11.68 -16.35
N GLU A 448 -21.40 12.49 -17.00
CA GLU A 448 -21.85 12.25 -18.37
C GLU A 448 -20.77 12.53 -19.41
N GLU A 449 -19.82 13.42 -19.08
CA GLU A 449 -18.74 13.87 -19.95
C GLU A 449 -17.46 13.01 -19.85
N THR A 450 -17.40 12.05 -18.92
CA THR A 450 -16.24 11.16 -18.71
C THR A 450 -15.95 10.31 -19.94
N ASP A 451 -14.70 10.32 -20.41
CA ASP A 451 -14.24 9.46 -21.49
C ASP A 451 -13.72 8.12 -20.95
N MET A 452 -14.62 7.14 -20.88
CA MET A 452 -14.28 5.78 -20.42
C MET A 452 -13.35 5.01 -21.38
N GLU A 453 -12.98 5.58 -22.53
CA GLU A 453 -12.16 4.93 -23.56
C GLU A 453 -10.66 5.26 -23.45
N ASP A 454 -10.28 6.29 -22.69
CA ASP A 454 -8.88 6.65 -22.44
C ASP A 454 -8.34 5.92 -21.19
N PRO A 455 -7.43 4.93 -21.35
CA PRO A 455 -6.84 4.19 -20.23
C PRO A 455 -5.84 5.01 -19.41
N ASP A 456 -5.41 6.18 -19.90
CA ASP A 456 -4.43 7.06 -19.24
C ASP A 456 -5.11 8.16 -18.39
N GLU A 457 -6.45 8.19 -18.33
CA GLU A 457 -7.19 9.10 -17.45
C GLU A 457 -7.09 8.68 -15.97
N GLU A 458 -6.20 9.35 -15.23
CA GLU A 458 -6.07 9.29 -13.77
C GLU A 458 -7.43 9.48 -13.06
N GLU A 459 -8.30 10.32 -13.64
CA GLU A 459 -9.65 10.63 -13.16
C GLU A 459 -10.54 9.37 -13.03
N ASN A 460 -10.45 8.43 -13.97
CA ASN A 460 -11.22 7.18 -13.92
C ASN A 460 -10.82 6.32 -12.72
N ALA A 461 -9.52 6.26 -12.42
CA ALA A 461 -9.00 5.52 -11.27
C ALA A 461 -9.37 6.19 -9.94
N GLU A 462 -9.35 7.53 -9.89
CA GLU A 462 -9.76 8.32 -8.73
C GLU A 462 -11.25 8.11 -8.41
N PHE A 463 -12.12 8.14 -9.43
CA PHE A 463 -13.54 7.88 -9.22
C PHE A 463 -13.84 6.43 -8.80
N GLU A 464 -13.11 5.44 -9.33
CA GLU A 464 -13.22 4.06 -8.83
C GLU A 464 -12.79 3.94 -7.35
N ALA A 465 -11.77 4.69 -6.94
CA ALA A 465 -11.36 4.78 -5.54
C ALA A 465 -12.47 5.41 -4.69
N LEU A 466 -13.08 6.51 -5.15
CA LEU A 466 -14.23 7.14 -4.50
C LEU A 466 -15.40 6.17 -4.35
N ARG A 467 -15.80 5.46 -5.42
CA ARG A 467 -16.85 4.43 -5.38
C ARG A 467 -16.57 3.37 -4.33
N ARG A 468 -15.30 2.98 -4.14
CA ARG A 468 -14.89 2.02 -3.12
C ARG A 468 -15.09 2.57 -1.70
N GLU A 469 -14.82 3.85 -1.47
CA GLU A 469 -15.06 4.50 -0.18
C GLU A 469 -16.55 4.70 0.10
N LEU A 470 -17.32 5.19 -0.88
CA LEU A 470 -18.79 5.28 -0.83
C LEU A 470 -19.43 3.93 -0.51
N ARG A 471 -18.88 2.86 -1.07
CA ARG A 471 -19.30 1.50 -0.77
C ARG A 471 -19.00 1.09 0.67
N GLY A 472 -17.88 1.53 1.24
CA GLY A 472 -17.58 1.36 2.66
C GLY A 472 -18.61 2.06 3.56
N LEU A 473 -19.09 3.24 3.17
CA LEU A 473 -20.18 3.94 3.85
C LEU A 473 -21.51 3.18 3.73
N LEU A 474 -21.84 2.67 2.54
CA LEU A 474 -23.02 1.84 2.32
C LEU A 474 -23.01 0.58 3.20
N ASP A 475 -21.87 -0.13 3.27
CA ASP A 475 -21.68 -1.30 4.15
C ASP A 475 -21.86 -0.94 5.65
N ALA A 476 -21.48 0.27 6.05
CA ALA A 476 -21.72 0.76 7.39
C ALA A 476 -23.21 1.05 7.65
N ILE A 477 -23.95 1.62 6.69
CA ILE A 477 -25.40 1.80 6.78
C ILE A 477 -26.12 0.45 6.81
N ILE A 478 -25.71 -0.53 6.00
CA ILE A 478 -26.27 -1.90 5.99
C ILE A 478 -26.20 -2.54 7.39
N ALA A 479 -25.09 -2.33 8.11
CA ALA A 479 -24.95 -2.83 9.47
C ALA A 479 -25.95 -2.19 10.45
N VAL A 480 -26.43 -0.97 10.15
CA VAL A 480 -27.42 -0.22 10.95
C VAL A 480 -28.86 -0.48 10.50
N ASP A 481 -29.14 -0.57 9.21
CA ASP A 481 -30.45 -0.95 8.68
C ASP A 481 -30.31 -1.59 7.30
N GLN A 482 -30.44 -2.92 7.26
CA GLN A 482 -30.30 -3.68 6.03
C GLN A 482 -31.51 -3.52 5.12
N GLU A 483 -32.73 -3.42 5.67
CA GLU A 483 -33.96 -3.38 4.88
C GLU A 483 -34.04 -2.06 4.10
N LEU A 484 -33.68 -0.95 4.76
CA LEU A 484 -33.62 0.37 4.13
C LEU A 484 -32.70 0.38 2.90
N VAL A 485 -31.48 -0.14 3.03
CA VAL A 485 -30.52 -0.18 1.92
C VAL A 485 -30.97 -1.13 0.83
N THR A 486 -31.46 -2.31 1.21
CA THR A 486 -31.92 -3.33 0.27
C THR A 486 -33.04 -2.80 -0.61
N GLU A 487 -34.02 -2.12 -0.04
CA GLU A 487 -35.17 -1.59 -0.78
C GLU A 487 -34.79 -0.39 -1.67
N ALA A 488 -33.93 0.51 -1.18
CA ALA A 488 -33.47 1.65 -1.97
C ALA A 488 -32.65 1.21 -3.20
N VAL A 489 -31.69 0.29 -3.01
CA VAL A 489 -30.87 -0.25 -4.10
C VAL A 489 -31.73 -1.03 -5.09
N ARG A 490 -32.66 -1.86 -4.58
CA ARG A 490 -33.61 -2.61 -5.41
C ARG A 490 -34.48 -1.66 -6.24
N SER A 491 -35.09 -0.67 -5.61
CA SER A 491 -35.97 0.29 -6.26
C SER A 491 -35.24 1.05 -7.36
N LEU A 492 -34.04 1.57 -7.09
CA LEU A 492 -33.26 2.31 -8.08
C LEU A 492 -32.86 1.41 -9.26
N ALA A 493 -32.31 0.22 -9.00
CA ALA A 493 -31.91 -0.70 -10.06
C ALA A 493 -33.10 -1.16 -10.93
N LEU A 494 -34.21 -1.58 -10.32
CA LEU A 494 -35.39 -2.03 -11.07
C LEU A 494 -36.06 -0.90 -11.85
N ASN A 495 -36.12 0.31 -11.30
CA ASN A 495 -36.69 1.46 -12.00
C ASN A 495 -35.85 1.82 -13.23
N THR A 496 -34.53 1.85 -13.11
CA THR A 496 -33.62 2.14 -14.23
C THR A 496 -33.71 1.07 -15.32
N ILE A 497 -33.60 -0.21 -14.94
CA ILE A 497 -33.64 -1.34 -15.89
C ILE A 497 -35.02 -1.44 -16.54
N GLY A 498 -36.09 -1.26 -15.75
CA GLY A 498 -37.47 -1.26 -16.24
C GLY A 498 -37.77 -0.08 -17.18
N ALA A 499 -37.19 1.11 -16.92
CA ALA A 499 -37.30 2.24 -17.83
C ALA A 499 -36.68 1.93 -19.19
N PHE A 500 -35.48 1.34 -19.21
CA PHE A 500 -34.83 0.89 -20.44
C PHE A 500 -35.66 -0.16 -21.19
N GLN A 501 -36.16 -1.18 -20.48
CA GLN A 501 -37.00 -2.24 -21.06
C GLN A 501 -38.28 -1.70 -21.71
N ASN A 502 -38.86 -0.65 -21.14
CA ASN A 502 -40.05 0.01 -21.68
C ASN A 502 -39.76 1.02 -22.81
N GLY A 503 -38.49 1.14 -23.25
CA GLY A 503 -38.08 2.05 -24.32
C GLY A 503 -37.96 3.52 -23.91
N ILE A 504 -37.87 3.81 -22.60
CA ILE A 504 -37.55 5.15 -22.11
C ILE A 504 -36.06 5.40 -22.31
N VAL A 505 -35.70 6.60 -22.78
CA VAL A 505 -34.30 6.99 -22.95
C VAL A 505 -33.64 7.11 -21.57
N VAL A 506 -32.71 6.20 -21.29
CA VAL A 506 -31.88 6.20 -20.07
C VAL A 506 -30.46 6.58 -20.48
N LYS A 507 -29.85 7.56 -19.80
CA LYS A 507 -28.46 7.96 -20.03
C LYS A 507 -27.50 6.82 -19.70
N TRP A 508 -26.31 6.83 -20.28
CA TRP A 508 -25.37 5.73 -20.14
C TRP A 508 -24.89 5.57 -18.69
N ASN A 509 -24.65 6.67 -17.99
CA ASN A 509 -24.21 6.69 -16.59
C ASN A 509 -25.31 6.22 -15.62
N ASP A 510 -26.58 6.55 -15.89
CA ASP A 510 -27.71 6.00 -15.14
C ASP A 510 -27.88 4.49 -15.39
N ALA A 511 -27.76 4.06 -16.64
CA ALA A 511 -27.83 2.65 -17.01
C ALA A 511 -26.69 1.84 -16.38
N GLU A 512 -25.45 2.34 -16.45
CA GLU A 512 -24.27 1.73 -15.82
C GLU A 512 -24.48 1.62 -14.31
N LEU A 513 -24.92 2.69 -13.64
CA LEU A 513 -25.18 2.66 -12.20
C LEU A 513 -26.23 1.61 -11.86
N GLY A 514 -27.32 1.54 -12.63
CA GLY A 514 -28.36 0.52 -12.45
C GLY A 514 -27.79 -0.90 -12.48
N VAL A 515 -26.91 -1.21 -13.44
CA VAL A 515 -26.24 -2.52 -13.53
C VAL A 515 -25.20 -2.71 -12.42
N TYR A 516 -24.44 -1.67 -12.08
CA TYR A 516 -23.46 -1.67 -10.99
C TYR A 516 -24.12 -1.94 -9.63
N LEU A 517 -25.31 -1.41 -9.38
CA LEU A 517 -26.07 -1.69 -8.16
C LEU A 517 -26.46 -3.17 -8.05
N VAL A 518 -26.84 -3.81 -9.16
CA VAL A 518 -27.05 -5.27 -9.21
C VAL A 518 -25.73 -6.00 -8.98
N PHE A 519 -24.64 -5.54 -9.58
CA PHE A 519 -23.30 -6.10 -9.40
C PHE A 519 -22.89 -6.12 -7.92
N ILE A 520 -23.10 -5.05 -7.15
CA ILE A 520 -22.70 -5.00 -5.74
C ILE A 520 -23.70 -5.63 -4.77
N PHE A 521 -24.94 -5.89 -5.19
CA PHE A 521 -26.04 -6.31 -4.30
C PHE A 521 -25.78 -7.62 -3.54
N GLY A 522 -25.15 -8.61 -4.19
CA GLY A 522 -24.80 -9.88 -3.53
C GLY A 522 -23.79 -9.71 -2.40
N GLU A 523 -22.99 -8.65 -2.44
CA GLU A 523 -22.10 -8.28 -1.34
C GLU A 523 -22.76 -7.38 -0.29
N ILE A 524 -23.83 -6.66 -0.64
CA ILE A 524 -24.68 -5.96 0.32
C ILE A 524 -25.41 -6.96 1.22
N ASN A 525 -25.89 -8.08 0.65
CA ASN A 525 -26.66 -9.10 1.36
C ASN A 525 -25.78 -10.22 1.99
N LYS A 526 -24.61 -9.87 2.55
CA LYS A 526 -23.59 -10.81 3.11
C LYS A 526 -24.07 -11.64 4.32
N ILE A 527 -25.19 -11.30 4.95
CA ILE A 527 -25.66 -11.92 6.20
C ILE A 527 -26.40 -13.26 5.93
N GLY A 528 -26.66 -13.61 4.67
CA GLY A 528 -27.48 -14.75 4.27
C GLY A 528 -26.77 -16.07 3.90
N VAL A 529 -27.60 -17.05 3.54
CA VAL A 529 -27.21 -18.37 3.02
C VAL A 529 -26.41 -18.21 1.73
N LYS A 530 -25.21 -18.78 1.60
CA LYS A 530 -24.43 -18.73 0.35
C LYS A 530 -24.92 -19.72 -0.71
N GLY A 531 -24.72 -19.37 -1.99
CA GLY A 531 -25.00 -20.20 -3.15
C GLY A 531 -26.44 -20.09 -3.67
N ARG A 532 -26.94 -21.14 -4.32
CA ARG A 532 -28.29 -21.19 -4.93
C ARG A 532 -29.45 -20.65 -4.06
N PRO A 533 -29.50 -20.88 -2.73
CA PRO A 533 -30.61 -20.38 -1.90
C PRO A 533 -30.68 -18.85 -1.75
N VAL A 534 -29.62 -18.08 -2.10
CA VAL A 534 -29.66 -16.59 -2.07
C VAL A 534 -30.77 -16.05 -2.97
N PHE A 535 -31.07 -16.76 -4.06
CA PHE A 535 -31.92 -16.26 -5.13
C PHE A 535 -33.38 -16.67 -4.99
N CYS A 536 -33.74 -17.52 -4.02
CA CYS A 536 -35.09 -18.05 -3.84
C CYS A 536 -35.59 -17.90 -2.39
N GLN A 537 -36.85 -17.50 -2.21
CA GLN A 537 -37.50 -17.42 -0.90
C GLN A 537 -38.07 -18.78 -0.48
N GLY A 538 -38.05 -19.08 0.83
CA GLY A 538 -38.93 -20.09 1.43
C GLY A 538 -38.49 -21.57 1.41
N GLY A 539 -37.22 -21.90 1.15
CA GLY A 539 -36.75 -23.29 1.31
C GLY A 539 -36.60 -23.69 2.79
N PRO A 540 -36.98 -24.92 3.23
CA PRO A 540 -36.65 -25.42 4.57
C PRO A 540 -35.11 -25.41 4.79
N PRO A 541 -34.61 -25.44 6.04
CA PRO A 541 -33.18 -25.52 6.30
C PRO A 541 -32.62 -26.85 5.77
N ILE A 542 -32.22 -26.86 4.51
CA ILE A 542 -31.64 -28.02 3.83
C ILE A 542 -30.17 -28.11 4.27
N GLU A 543 -29.77 -29.29 4.76
CA GLU A 543 -28.37 -29.64 5.06
C GLU A 543 -27.47 -29.28 3.88
N ARG A 544 -26.29 -28.71 4.16
CA ARG A 544 -25.38 -28.16 3.13
C ARG A 544 -25.09 -29.15 1.99
N ASP A 545 -25.01 -30.44 2.30
CA ASP A 545 -24.71 -31.50 1.33
C ASP A 545 -25.87 -31.82 0.38
N LYS A 546 -27.12 -31.57 0.79
CA LYS A 546 -28.33 -31.83 -0.03
C LYS A 546 -28.74 -30.62 -0.88
N ARG A 547 -28.12 -29.45 -0.68
CA ARG A 547 -28.47 -28.21 -1.41
C ARG A 547 -28.18 -28.27 -2.91
N LYS A 548 -27.33 -29.18 -3.38
CA LYS A 548 -26.99 -29.31 -4.81
C LYS A 548 -28.02 -30.12 -5.61
N SER A 549 -28.79 -30.99 -4.94
CA SER A 549 -29.78 -31.89 -5.56
C SER A 549 -31.21 -31.36 -5.52
N VAL A 550 -31.45 -30.26 -4.81
CA VAL A 550 -32.76 -29.62 -4.73
C VAL A 550 -32.99 -28.77 -5.99
N ASP A 551 -34.17 -28.90 -6.57
CA ASP A 551 -34.62 -28.05 -7.66
C ASP A 551 -35.17 -26.72 -7.10
N TYR A 552 -34.45 -25.63 -7.35
CA TYR A 552 -34.82 -24.29 -6.90
C TYR A 552 -35.68 -23.54 -7.93
N SER A 553 -35.91 -24.11 -9.11
CA SER A 553 -36.67 -23.44 -10.19
C SER A 553 -38.10 -23.08 -9.75
N ALA A 554 -38.73 -23.94 -8.94
CA ALA A 554 -40.12 -23.78 -8.49
C ALA A 554 -40.32 -22.75 -7.36
N TYR A 555 -39.26 -22.22 -6.74
CA TYR A 555 -39.38 -21.27 -5.64
C TYR A 555 -39.45 -19.81 -6.13
N PRO A 556 -40.21 -18.94 -5.43
CA PRO A 556 -40.27 -17.51 -5.76
C PRO A 556 -38.91 -16.84 -5.54
N LEU A 557 -38.57 -15.85 -6.36
CA LEU A 557 -37.27 -15.19 -6.32
C LEU A 557 -37.16 -14.24 -5.11
N THR A 558 -35.96 -14.11 -4.57
CA THR A 558 -35.62 -13.00 -3.65
C THR A 558 -35.47 -11.69 -4.44
N PRO A 559 -35.42 -10.52 -3.78
CA PRO A 559 -35.11 -9.26 -4.46
C PRO A 559 -33.82 -9.32 -5.31
N HIS A 560 -32.82 -10.09 -4.85
CA HIS A 560 -31.61 -10.33 -5.63
C HIS A 560 -31.89 -11.11 -6.92
N GLY A 561 -32.63 -12.23 -6.80
CA GLY A 561 -32.98 -13.07 -7.93
C GLY A 561 -33.87 -12.34 -8.93
N GLU A 562 -34.79 -11.50 -8.45
CA GLU A 562 -35.66 -10.67 -9.28
C GLU A 562 -34.86 -9.65 -10.09
N MET A 563 -33.93 -8.92 -9.47
CA MET A 563 -33.08 -7.97 -10.20
C MET A 563 -32.22 -8.64 -11.28
N LEU A 564 -31.60 -9.78 -10.98
CA LEU A 564 -30.80 -10.52 -11.97
C LEU A 564 -31.67 -11.05 -13.11
N PHE A 565 -32.88 -11.53 -12.79
CA PHE A 565 -33.82 -12.00 -13.79
C PHE A 565 -34.27 -10.86 -14.73
N THR A 566 -34.67 -9.72 -14.16
CA THR A 566 -35.06 -8.53 -14.93
C THR A 566 -33.90 -7.97 -15.74
N LEU A 567 -32.67 -7.96 -15.19
CA LEU A 567 -31.46 -7.53 -15.91
C LEU A 567 -31.26 -8.32 -17.21
N ILE A 568 -31.37 -9.64 -17.15
CA ILE A 568 -31.21 -10.50 -18.34
C ILE A 568 -32.38 -10.32 -19.32
N GLN A 569 -33.61 -10.20 -18.83
CA GLN A 569 -34.79 -10.00 -19.69
C GLN A 569 -34.85 -8.62 -20.35
N SER A 570 -34.26 -7.60 -19.74
CA SER A 570 -34.26 -6.23 -20.26
C SER A 570 -33.46 -6.04 -21.54
N ASN A 571 -32.62 -7.02 -21.91
CA ASN A 571 -31.68 -6.94 -23.02
C ASN A 571 -30.74 -5.71 -22.94
N ILE A 572 -30.43 -5.23 -21.73
CA ILE A 572 -29.48 -4.13 -21.51
C ILE A 572 -28.07 -4.43 -22.06
N SER A 573 -27.77 -5.69 -22.34
CA SER A 573 -26.55 -6.11 -23.04
C SER A 573 -26.42 -5.56 -24.46
N SER A 574 -27.51 -5.08 -25.08
CA SER A 574 -27.47 -4.40 -26.38
C SER A 574 -27.34 -2.88 -26.25
N TYR A 575 -27.04 -2.35 -25.07
CA TYR A 575 -26.82 -0.92 -24.90
C TYR A 575 -25.57 -0.47 -25.68
N PRO A 576 -25.61 0.67 -26.40
CA PRO A 576 -24.52 1.06 -27.31
C PRO A 576 -23.21 1.39 -26.59
N HIS A 577 -23.30 1.91 -25.36
CA HIS A 577 -22.13 2.33 -24.59
C HIS A 577 -21.36 1.13 -24.01
N ARG A 578 -20.05 1.08 -24.25
CA ARG A 578 -19.14 -0.01 -23.83
C ARG A 578 -19.22 -0.32 -22.34
N SER A 579 -19.17 0.71 -21.48
CA SER A 579 -19.17 0.56 -20.02
C SER A 579 -20.41 -0.17 -19.48
N VAL A 580 -21.59 0.10 -20.03
CA VAL A 580 -22.84 -0.58 -19.63
C VAL A 580 -22.78 -2.06 -19.98
N THR A 581 -22.30 -2.38 -21.19
CA THR A 581 -22.18 -3.75 -21.70
C THR A 581 -21.13 -4.55 -20.94
N LEU A 582 -19.96 -3.97 -20.63
CA LEU A 582 -18.95 -4.60 -19.78
C LEU A 582 -19.46 -4.83 -18.36
N GLN A 583 -20.10 -3.82 -17.76
CA GLN A 583 -20.67 -3.93 -16.42
C GLN A 583 -21.76 -5.03 -16.35
N PHE A 584 -22.53 -5.23 -17.42
CA PHE A 584 -23.45 -6.35 -17.55
C PHE A 584 -22.74 -7.70 -17.53
N PHE A 585 -21.68 -7.90 -18.34
CA PHE A 585 -20.93 -9.15 -18.37
C PHE A 585 -20.20 -9.43 -17.05
N GLU A 586 -19.67 -8.41 -16.37
CA GLU A 586 -19.09 -8.51 -15.03
C GLU A 586 -20.12 -8.99 -14.00
N THR A 587 -21.33 -8.44 -14.07
CA THR A 587 -22.46 -8.82 -13.20
C THR A 587 -22.83 -10.28 -13.35
N ILE A 588 -22.90 -10.76 -14.59
CA ILE A 588 -23.24 -12.15 -14.90
C ILE A 588 -22.14 -13.12 -14.46
N ALA A 589 -20.88 -12.80 -14.76
CA ALA A 589 -19.73 -13.64 -14.39
C ALA A 589 -19.54 -13.72 -12.86
N ARG A 590 -20.04 -12.74 -12.11
CA ARG A 590 -20.02 -12.71 -10.65
C ARG A 590 -21.05 -13.63 -9.99
N TYR A 591 -22.21 -13.85 -10.61
CA TYR A 591 -23.33 -14.60 -10.03
C TYR A 591 -23.65 -15.91 -10.77
N PRO A 592 -22.67 -16.83 -10.96
CA PRO A 592 -22.90 -18.08 -11.71
C PRO A 592 -23.92 -19.00 -11.05
N ASP A 593 -24.08 -18.93 -9.72
CA ASP A 593 -25.04 -19.76 -8.99
C ASP A 593 -26.51 -19.43 -9.31
N PHE A 594 -26.80 -18.21 -9.78
CA PHE A 594 -28.14 -17.83 -10.25
C PHE A 594 -28.56 -18.66 -11.47
N PHE A 595 -27.64 -18.88 -12.40
CA PHE A 595 -27.89 -19.67 -13.62
C PHE A 595 -28.16 -21.15 -13.33
N LYS A 596 -27.66 -21.66 -12.20
CA LYS A 596 -27.97 -23.00 -11.71
C LYS A 596 -29.39 -23.10 -11.12
N VAL A 597 -30.04 -21.96 -10.83
CA VAL A 597 -31.43 -21.85 -10.34
C VAL A 597 -32.40 -21.53 -11.49
N ARG A 598 -32.05 -20.59 -12.37
CA ARG A 598 -32.82 -20.21 -13.57
C ARG A 598 -32.01 -20.57 -14.82
N ARG A 599 -32.06 -21.86 -15.17
CA ARG A 599 -31.34 -22.41 -16.34
C ARG A 599 -31.77 -21.81 -17.67
N GLU A 600 -33.01 -21.32 -17.75
CA GLU A 600 -33.55 -20.60 -18.91
C GLU A 600 -32.76 -19.34 -19.28
N CYS A 601 -32.04 -18.75 -18.32
CA CYS A 601 -31.21 -17.57 -18.55
C CYS A 601 -29.84 -17.89 -19.16
N ILE A 602 -29.42 -19.17 -19.23
CA ILE A 602 -28.09 -19.57 -19.73
C ILE A 602 -27.96 -19.28 -21.23
N MET A 603 -28.93 -19.74 -22.05
CA MET A 603 -28.86 -19.59 -23.50
C MET A 603 -28.86 -18.13 -23.96
N PRO A 604 -29.77 -17.25 -23.49
CA PRO A 604 -29.74 -15.83 -23.87
C PRO A 604 -28.43 -15.12 -23.48
N THR A 605 -27.85 -15.54 -22.35
CA THR A 605 -26.56 -15.00 -21.88
C THR A 605 -25.41 -15.44 -22.76
N LEU A 606 -25.37 -16.73 -23.14
CA LEU A 606 -24.36 -17.26 -24.06
C LEU A 606 -24.46 -16.61 -25.44
N GLU A 607 -25.68 -16.41 -25.95
CA GLU A 607 -25.91 -15.68 -27.20
C GLU A 607 -25.35 -14.26 -27.13
N ALA A 608 -25.65 -13.52 -26.05
CA ALA A 608 -25.13 -12.16 -25.86
C ALA A 608 -23.61 -12.10 -25.66
N MET A 609 -23.00 -13.11 -25.04
CA MET A 609 -21.54 -13.16 -24.91
C MET A 609 -20.86 -13.55 -26.22
N ILE A 610 -21.47 -14.40 -27.04
CA ILE A 610 -20.86 -14.90 -28.28
C ILE A 610 -21.03 -13.91 -29.42
N ASP A 611 -22.15 -13.21 -29.56
CA ASP A 611 -22.40 -12.34 -30.73
C ASP A 611 -21.57 -11.03 -30.73
N THR A 612 -21.99 -10.07 -31.57
CA THR A 612 -21.30 -8.77 -31.75
C THR A 612 -21.29 -7.91 -30.49
N ARG A 613 -22.07 -8.24 -29.46
CA ARG A 613 -22.07 -7.53 -28.16
C ARG A 613 -20.86 -7.92 -27.30
N GLY A 614 -20.38 -9.17 -27.44
CA GLY A 614 -19.32 -9.74 -26.63
C GLY A 614 -18.07 -10.09 -27.42
N LEU A 615 -17.87 -11.38 -27.70
CA LEU A 615 -16.65 -11.94 -28.30
C LEU A 615 -16.40 -11.46 -29.74
N HIS A 616 -17.45 -11.13 -30.51
CA HIS A 616 -17.32 -10.61 -31.88
C HIS A 616 -17.50 -9.08 -31.96
N ASN A 617 -17.28 -8.36 -30.86
CA ASN A 617 -17.29 -6.91 -30.86
C ASN A 617 -16.14 -6.35 -31.73
N SER A 618 -16.36 -5.21 -32.40
CA SER A 618 -15.34 -4.55 -33.21
C SER A 618 -14.13 -4.06 -32.41
N ASP A 619 -14.31 -3.66 -31.15
CA ASP A 619 -13.22 -3.17 -30.29
C ASP A 619 -12.39 -4.33 -29.68
N ALA A 620 -11.07 -4.29 -29.91
CA ALA A 620 -10.13 -5.28 -29.39
C ALA A 620 -9.99 -5.26 -27.87
N SER A 621 -10.04 -4.07 -27.26
CA SER A 621 -9.91 -3.92 -25.80
C SER A 621 -11.14 -4.52 -25.09
N HIS A 622 -12.34 -4.22 -25.59
CA HIS A 622 -13.58 -4.86 -25.15
C HIS A 622 -13.53 -6.39 -25.30
N ARG A 623 -13.13 -6.91 -26.46
CA ARG A 623 -12.99 -8.36 -26.68
C ARG A 623 -12.04 -8.99 -25.67
N GLY A 624 -10.89 -8.35 -25.39
CA GLY A 624 -9.90 -8.86 -24.45
C GLY A 624 -10.48 -9.13 -23.06
N ARG A 625 -11.28 -8.19 -22.53
CA ARG A 625 -11.96 -8.38 -21.24
C ARG A 625 -13.06 -9.44 -21.32
N VAL A 626 -13.87 -9.44 -22.38
CA VAL A 626 -14.96 -10.41 -22.56
C VAL A 626 -14.44 -11.84 -22.70
N ASN A 627 -13.27 -12.06 -23.33
CA ASN A 627 -12.61 -13.38 -23.41
C ASN A 627 -12.44 -14.02 -22.03
N TYR A 628 -11.95 -13.25 -21.06
CA TYR A 628 -11.81 -13.69 -19.67
C TYR A 628 -13.16 -13.97 -19.00
N LEU A 629 -14.12 -13.05 -19.14
CA LEU A 629 -15.45 -13.19 -18.52
C LEU A 629 -16.20 -14.40 -19.07
N PHE A 630 -16.12 -14.63 -20.37
CA PHE A 630 -16.70 -15.79 -21.04
C PHE A 630 -16.07 -17.09 -20.55
N HIS A 631 -14.73 -17.16 -20.51
CA HIS A 631 -14.03 -18.31 -19.95
C HIS A 631 -14.47 -18.62 -18.52
N ARG A 632 -14.50 -17.61 -17.66
CA ARG A 632 -14.93 -17.73 -16.26
C ARG A 632 -16.38 -18.23 -16.16
N PHE A 633 -17.28 -17.67 -16.97
CA PHE A 633 -18.67 -18.07 -17.00
C PHE A 633 -18.83 -19.54 -17.40
N ILE A 634 -18.24 -19.95 -18.53
CA ILE A 634 -18.29 -21.34 -19.02
C ILE A 634 -17.77 -22.31 -17.95
N LYS A 635 -16.64 -22.00 -17.31
CA LYS A 635 -16.04 -22.85 -16.27
C LYS A 635 -16.99 -23.14 -15.11
N GLU A 636 -17.84 -22.19 -14.76
CA GLU A 636 -18.80 -22.28 -13.66
C GLU A 636 -20.12 -22.97 -14.04
N VAL A 637 -20.60 -22.79 -15.28
CA VAL A 637 -21.86 -23.39 -15.78
C VAL A 637 -21.67 -24.67 -16.60
N ARG A 638 -20.43 -25.13 -16.79
CA ARG A 638 -20.05 -26.27 -17.66
C ARG A 638 -20.90 -27.55 -17.48
N HIS A 639 -21.40 -27.82 -16.27
CA HIS A 639 -22.21 -29.01 -16.00
C HIS A 639 -23.67 -28.89 -16.43
N ASP A 640 -24.15 -27.67 -16.68
CA ASP A 640 -25.50 -27.36 -17.12
C ASP A 640 -25.55 -27.10 -18.65
N ILE A 641 -24.42 -27.12 -19.35
CA ILE A 641 -24.32 -27.01 -20.82
C ILE A 641 -24.44 -28.40 -21.47
N PRO A 642 -25.42 -28.62 -22.37
CA PRO A 642 -25.52 -29.85 -23.17
C PRO A 642 -24.32 -30.04 -24.12
N GLY A 643 -23.93 -31.30 -24.38
CA GLY A 643 -22.74 -31.61 -25.20
C GLY A 643 -22.85 -31.14 -26.66
N ASP A 644 -24.04 -31.17 -27.25
CA ASP A 644 -24.34 -30.64 -28.58
C ASP A 644 -24.17 -29.11 -28.65
N VAL A 645 -24.63 -28.40 -27.63
CA VAL A 645 -24.42 -26.95 -27.49
C VAL A 645 -22.94 -26.64 -27.32
N ALA A 646 -22.20 -27.45 -26.55
CA ALA A 646 -20.76 -27.28 -26.37
C ALA A 646 -19.97 -27.37 -27.70
N VAL A 647 -20.37 -28.28 -28.60
CA VAL A 647 -19.79 -28.39 -29.95
C VAL A 647 -20.07 -27.13 -30.77
N ASN A 648 -21.31 -26.61 -30.73
CA ASN A 648 -21.67 -25.38 -31.44
C ASN A 648 -20.88 -24.18 -30.93
N ILE A 649 -20.78 -24.01 -29.61
CA ILE A 649 -19.98 -22.94 -28.99
C ILE A 649 -18.52 -23.05 -29.43
N ALA A 650 -17.92 -24.25 -29.36
CA ALA A 650 -16.54 -24.45 -29.77
C ALA A 650 -16.32 -24.07 -31.26
N ASN A 651 -17.28 -24.39 -32.13
CA ASN A 651 -17.20 -24.01 -33.54
C ASN A 651 -17.36 -22.50 -33.76
N SER A 652 -18.17 -21.81 -32.96
CA SER A 652 -18.33 -20.34 -32.98
C SER A 652 -17.09 -19.58 -32.47
N LEU A 653 -16.09 -20.26 -31.90
CA LEU A 653 -14.83 -19.62 -31.51
C LEU A 653 -13.76 -19.70 -32.61
N ARG A 654 -13.96 -20.49 -33.68
CA ARG A 654 -12.90 -20.85 -34.63
C ARG A 654 -12.26 -19.64 -35.34
N ASP A 655 -13.04 -18.62 -35.64
CA ASP A 655 -12.60 -17.39 -36.28
C ASP A 655 -11.85 -16.44 -35.33
N LEU A 656 -11.99 -16.63 -34.02
CA LEU A 656 -11.29 -15.87 -32.97
C LEU A 656 -9.99 -16.54 -32.50
N LEU A 657 -9.70 -17.78 -32.94
CA LEU A 657 -8.52 -18.56 -32.59
C LEU A 657 -7.28 -18.44 -33.51
N PRO A 658 -7.31 -17.81 -34.70
CA PRO A 658 -6.08 -17.56 -35.45
C PRO A 658 -5.09 -16.68 -34.65
N ILE A 659 -3.82 -17.06 -34.64
CA ILE A 659 -2.77 -16.31 -33.93
C ILE A 659 -2.21 -15.24 -34.87
N GLU A 660 -2.57 -13.99 -34.59
CA GLU A 660 -2.04 -12.82 -35.29
C GLU A 660 -0.86 -12.24 -34.51
N VAL A 661 0.29 -12.10 -35.17
CA VAL A 661 1.46 -11.42 -34.60
C VAL A 661 1.45 -9.99 -35.10
N GLN A 662 1.17 -9.05 -34.19
CA GLN A 662 1.32 -7.63 -34.45
C GLN A 662 2.70 -7.21 -33.95
N LEU A 663 3.46 -6.56 -34.83
CA LEU A 663 4.74 -5.94 -34.49
C LEU A 663 4.46 -4.46 -34.25
N SER A 664 4.84 -3.93 -33.09
CA SER A 664 4.70 -2.49 -32.80
C SER A 664 5.55 -1.66 -33.77
N ASP A 665 5.05 -0.49 -34.17
CA ASP A 665 5.83 0.48 -34.93
C ASP A 665 6.91 1.08 -34.02
N ALA A 666 8.16 1.14 -34.49
CA ALA A 666 9.34 1.47 -33.71
C ALA A 666 9.43 2.94 -33.21
N GLU A 667 8.36 3.73 -33.35
CA GLU A 667 8.33 5.15 -32.95
C GLU A 667 7.75 5.37 -31.54
N ASP A 668 6.96 4.42 -30.99
CA ASP A 668 6.34 4.52 -29.65
C ASP A 668 7.06 3.71 -28.56
N SER A 669 8.15 3.00 -28.89
CA SER A 669 8.88 2.19 -27.92
C SER A 669 9.92 3.01 -27.16
N ASP A 670 9.72 3.14 -25.85
CA ASP A 670 10.77 3.53 -24.91
C ASP A 670 11.99 2.64 -25.16
N SER A 671 13.09 3.27 -25.58
CA SER A 671 14.26 2.70 -26.26
C SER A 671 15.11 1.73 -25.42
N SER A 672 14.53 0.68 -24.84
CA SER A 672 15.22 -0.29 -23.98
C SER A 672 14.72 -1.74 -24.07
N ALA A 673 13.55 -2.02 -24.65
CA ALA A 673 13.04 -3.39 -24.79
C ALA A 673 13.42 -4.02 -26.14
N ASP A 674 13.80 -5.30 -26.12
CA ASP A 674 14.00 -6.11 -27.33
C ASP A 674 12.67 -6.27 -28.08
N LEU A 675 12.67 -6.04 -29.40
CA LEU A 675 11.48 -6.16 -30.27
C LEU A 675 10.78 -7.52 -30.13
N LEU A 676 11.55 -8.58 -29.85
CA LEU A 676 11.00 -9.91 -29.58
C LEU A 676 10.16 -9.93 -28.29
N THR A 677 10.68 -9.32 -27.22
CA THR A 677 9.99 -9.26 -25.92
C THR A 677 8.73 -8.42 -26.00
N GLU A 678 8.74 -7.34 -26.77
CA GLU A 678 7.56 -6.50 -26.99
C GLU A 678 6.48 -7.24 -27.78
N ALA A 679 6.84 -7.89 -28.88
CA ALA A 679 5.91 -8.68 -29.69
C ALA A 679 5.28 -9.84 -28.91
N ILE A 680 6.01 -10.43 -27.96
CA ILE A 680 5.52 -11.49 -27.08
C ILE A 680 4.58 -10.96 -25.99
N LYS A 681 4.82 -9.76 -25.46
CA LYS A 681 4.02 -9.15 -24.39
C LYS A 681 2.71 -8.50 -24.86
N ASN A 682 2.32 -8.73 -26.11
CA ASN A 682 1.09 -8.17 -26.65
C ASN A 682 -0.14 -8.68 -25.87
N SER A 683 -0.89 -7.75 -25.27
CA SER A 683 -2.05 -8.01 -24.41
C SER A 683 -3.20 -8.74 -25.13
N ALA A 684 -3.29 -8.63 -26.46
CA ALA A 684 -4.33 -9.28 -27.25
C ALA A 684 -4.20 -10.81 -27.18
N PHE A 685 -2.99 -11.36 -27.29
CA PHE A 685 -2.75 -12.80 -27.26
C PHE A 685 -3.00 -13.39 -25.86
N ASP A 686 -2.58 -12.70 -24.81
CA ASP A 686 -2.85 -13.13 -23.42
C ASP A 686 -4.34 -13.29 -23.15
N SER A 687 -5.17 -12.39 -23.70
CA SER A 687 -6.63 -12.52 -23.61
C SER A 687 -7.17 -13.73 -24.41
N GLN A 688 -6.56 -14.04 -25.56
CA GLN A 688 -6.93 -15.16 -26.42
C GLN A 688 -6.64 -16.52 -25.74
N LEU A 689 -5.65 -16.59 -24.85
CA LEU A 689 -5.35 -17.81 -24.07
C LEU A 689 -6.54 -18.32 -23.27
N TYR A 690 -7.43 -17.43 -22.80
CA TYR A 690 -8.68 -17.81 -22.12
C TYR A 690 -9.64 -18.55 -23.06
N LEU A 691 -9.66 -18.22 -24.35
CA LEU A 691 -10.47 -18.92 -25.35
C LEU A 691 -9.95 -20.33 -25.58
N TYR A 692 -8.63 -20.53 -25.69
CA TYR A 692 -8.01 -21.85 -25.78
C TYR A 692 -8.29 -22.73 -24.55
N GLU A 693 -8.22 -22.17 -23.34
CA GLU A 693 -8.62 -22.90 -22.11
C GLU A 693 -10.12 -23.25 -22.12
N THR A 694 -10.96 -22.38 -22.68
CA THR A 694 -12.40 -22.60 -22.84
C THR A 694 -12.68 -23.73 -23.83
N VAL A 695 -11.97 -23.79 -24.97
CA VAL A 695 -12.05 -24.92 -25.90
C VAL A 695 -11.70 -26.23 -25.21
N GLY A 696 -10.62 -26.28 -24.43
CA GLY A 696 -10.27 -27.45 -23.62
C GLY A 696 -11.38 -27.85 -22.63
N THR A 697 -11.98 -26.86 -21.97
CA THR A 697 -13.11 -27.08 -21.05
C THR A 697 -14.33 -27.66 -21.77
N LEU A 698 -14.71 -27.11 -22.92
CA LEU A 698 -15.83 -27.57 -23.75
C LEU A 698 -15.60 -28.99 -24.27
N CYS A 699 -14.38 -29.30 -24.76
CA CYS A 699 -14.00 -30.64 -25.18
C CYS A 699 -14.13 -31.66 -24.03
N SER A 700 -13.73 -31.28 -22.80
CA SER A 700 -13.82 -32.17 -21.63
C SER A 700 -15.26 -32.59 -21.27
N LEU A 701 -16.27 -31.80 -21.66
CA LEU A 701 -17.69 -32.13 -21.45
C LEU A 701 -18.15 -33.33 -22.29
N LEU A 702 -17.44 -33.62 -23.38
CA LEU A 702 -17.70 -34.78 -24.24
C LEU A 702 -17.04 -36.07 -23.73
N SER A 703 -16.57 -36.10 -22.47
CA SER A 703 -15.92 -37.27 -21.85
C SER A 703 -16.75 -38.56 -21.88
N LYS A 704 -18.08 -38.46 -22.06
CA LYS A 704 -18.99 -39.61 -22.23
C LYS A 704 -18.97 -40.21 -23.64
N THR A 705 -18.47 -39.47 -24.63
CA THR A 705 -18.40 -39.82 -26.06
C THR A 705 -16.96 -39.64 -26.55
N PRO A 706 -16.06 -40.60 -26.24
CA PRO A 706 -14.63 -40.45 -26.45
C PRO A 706 -14.24 -40.23 -27.92
N ASP A 707 -14.96 -40.85 -28.87
CA ASP A 707 -14.70 -40.68 -30.30
C ASP A 707 -14.95 -39.24 -30.76
N GLN A 708 -16.09 -38.66 -30.36
CA GLN A 708 -16.44 -37.26 -30.68
C GLN A 708 -15.51 -36.28 -29.97
N LEU A 709 -15.10 -36.59 -28.74
CA LEU A 709 -14.12 -35.78 -28.00
C LEU A 709 -12.78 -35.78 -28.73
N ALA A 710 -12.27 -36.94 -29.11
CA ALA A 710 -11.00 -37.05 -29.81
C ALA A 710 -11.03 -36.35 -31.18
N GLU A 711 -12.13 -36.50 -31.94
CA GLU A 711 -12.32 -35.82 -33.22
C GLU A 711 -12.33 -34.30 -33.07
N LEU A 712 -13.12 -33.77 -32.10
CA LEU A 712 -13.20 -32.34 -31.84
C LEU A 712 -11.85 -31.79 -31.36
N LEU A 713 -11.19 -32.46 -30.41
CA LEU A 713 -9.89 -32.05 -29.89
C LEU A 713 -8.83 -32.02 -31.00
N LEU A 714 -8.75 -33.07 -31.81
CA LEU A 714 -7.82 -33.12 -32.94
C LEU A 714 -8.11 -32.03 -33.98
N SER A 715 -9.36 -31.60 -34.13
CA SER A 715 -9.72 -30.51 -35.05
C SER A 715 -9.14 -29.14 -34.65
N PHE A 716 -8.79 -28.94 -33.38
CA PHE A 716 -8.13 -27.72 -32.87
C PHE A 716 -6.63 -27.91 -32.66
N VAL A 717 -6.20 -29.09 -32.21
CA VAL A 717 -4.77 -29.38 -31.94
C VAL A 717 -3.97 -29.57 -33.23
N LYS A 718 -4.52 -30.24 -34.25
CA LYS A 718 -3.77 -30.50 -35.50
C LYS A 718 -3.34 -29.23 -36.25
N PRO A 719 -4.19 -28.20 -36.42
CA PRO A 719 -3.76 -26.93 -37.03
C PRO A 719 -2.59 -26.30 -36.27
N LEU A 720 -2.68 -26.17 -34.95
CA LEU A 720 -1.61 -25.60 -34.11
C LEU A 720 -0.31 -26.42 -34.20
N MET A 721 -0.39 -27.74 -34.24
CA MET A 721 0.79 -28.60 -34.39
C MET A 721 1.42 -28.48 -35.78
N SER A 722 0.63 -28.24 -36.83
CA SER A 722 1.12 -27.96 -38.17
C SER A 722 1.82 -26.60 -38.22
N GLU A 723 1.19 -25.56 -37.66
CA GLU A 723 1.78 -24.22 -37.57
C GLU A 723 3.08 -24.23 -36.77
N LEU A 724 3.11 -24.93 -35.63
CA LEU A 724 4.31 -25.12 -34.82
C LEU A 724 5.45 -25.76 -35.63
N SER A 725 5.15 -26.80 -36.41
CA SER A 725 6.13 -27.47 -37.28
C SER A 725 6.62 -26.56 -38.41
N ASP A 726 5.71 -25.85 -39.07
CA ASP A 726 6.03 -24.97 -40.20
C ASP A 726 6.87 -23.77 -39.75
N ASN A 727 6.51 -23.16 -38.61
CA ASN A 727 7.25 -22.05 -38.02
C ASN A 727 8.63 -22.50 -37.49
N LEU A 728 8.74 -23.73 -36.94
CA LEU A 728 10.03 -24.30 -36.57
C LEU A 728 10.95 -24.50 -37.80
N GLN A 729 10.40 -24.96 -38.93
CA GLN A 729 11.15 -25.08 -40.18
C GLN A 729 11.54 -23.71 -40.76
N ALA A 730 10.64 -22.72 -40.66
CA ALA A 730 10.94 -21.35 -41.05
C ALA A 730 12.09 -20.76 -40.22
N TYR A 731 12.08 -20.97 -38.90
CA TYR A 731 13.19 -20.58 -38.02
C TYR A 731 14.51 -21.29 -38.42
N ARG A 732 14.49 -22.60 -38.67
CA ARG A 732 15.69 -23.36 -39.09
C ARG A 732 16.27 -22.88 -40.42
N SER A 733 15.44 -22.36 -41.32
CA SER A 733 15.88 -21.90 -42.65
C SER A 733 16.33 -20.44 -42.68
N LYS A 734 15.68 -19.55 -41.91
CA LYS A 734 15.95 -18.11 -41.89
C LYS A 734 16.83 -17.64 -40.73
N GLY A 735 17.00 -18.47 -39.70
CA GLY A 735 17.72 -18.12 -38.48
C GLY A 735 16.97 -17.12 -37.59
N ALA A 736 17.65 -16.62 -36.55
CA ALA A 736 17.08 -15.72 -35.54
C ALA A 736 16.83 -14.27 -36.02
N GLN A 737 16.99 -13.98 -37.31
CA GLN A 737 16.75 -12.63 -37.88
C GLN A 737 15.26 -12.35 -38.13
N ASP A 738 14.45 -13.39 -38.31
CA ASP A 738 13.00 -13.29 -38.47
C ASP A 738 12.34 -13.62 -37.13
N ILE A 739 11.82 -12.60 -36.43
CA ILE A 739 11.21 -12.77 -35.10
C ILE A 739 9.81 -13.39 -35.18
N VAL A 740 9.12 -13.27 -36.31
CA VAL A 740 7.72 -13.72 -36.44
C VAL A 740 7.56 -15.23 -36.23
N PRO A 741 8.39 -16.11 -36.83
CA PRO A 741 8.36 -17.55 -36.53
C PRO A 741 8.61 -17.86 -35.04
N ILE A 742 9.45 -17.08 -34.36
CA ILE A 742 9.76 -17.26 -32.95
C ILE A 742 8.54 -16.94 -32.08
N VAL A 743 7.90 -15.79 -32.34
CA VAL A 743 6.68 -15.37 -31.64
C VAL A 743 5.52 -16.36 -31.89
N LYS A 744 5.37 -16.86 -33.13
CA LYS A 744 4.35 -17.87 -33.42
C LYS A 744 4.60 -19.18 -32.71
N VAL A 745 5.83 -19.70 -32.71
CA VAL A 745 6.19 -20.90 -31.92
C VAL A 745 5.89 -20.69 -30.44
N HIS A 746 6.21 -19.52 -29.89
CA HIS A 746 5.88 -19.15 -28.51
C HIS A 746 4.36 -19.22 -28.24
N HIS A 747 3.56 -18.56 -29.08
CA HIS A 747 2.10 -18.54 -28.97
C HIS A 747 1.47 -19.93 -29.15
N ASP A 748 1.93 -20.71 -30.11
CA ASP A 748 1.47 -22.09 -30.36
C ASP A 748 1.70 -22.99 -29.12
N ILE A 749 2.89 -22.91 -28.52
CA ILE A 749 3.22 -23.66 -27.29
C ILE A 749 2.27 -23.27 -26.14
N LEU A 750 2.02 -21.98 -25.95
CA LEU A 750 1.11 -21.50 -24.90
C LEU A 750 -0.35 -21.87 -25.17
N ALA A 751 -0.82 -21.79 -26.42
CA ALA A 751 -2.16 -22.19 -26.82
C ALA A 751 -2.39 -23.68 -26.54
N LEU A 752 -1.48 -24.55 -26.99
CA LEU A 752 -1.52 -25.98 -26.73
C LEU A 752 -1.52 -26.30 -25.22
N GLY A 753 -0.68 -25.61 -24.45
CA GLY A 753 -0.65 -25.75 -22.99
C GLY A 753 -1.94 -25.29 -22.30
N ASN A 754 -2.61 -24.23 -22.79
CA ASN A 754 -3.88 -23.75 -22.25
C ASN A 754 -5.06 -24.66 -22.63
N ILE A 755 -5.07 -25.26 -23.83
CA ILE A 755 -6.05 -26.31 -24.16
C ILE A 755 -5.94 -27.46 -23.15
N ALA A 756 -4.73 -27.92 -22.85
CA ALA A 756 -4.50 -28.98 -21.87
C ALA A 756 -4.99 -28.60 -20.46
N LYS A 757 -4.80 -27.34 -20.06
CA LYS A 757 -5.27 -26.78 -18.77
C LYS A 757 -6.80 -26.79 -18.62
N GLY A 758 -7.55 -26.72 -19.72
CA GLY A 758 -9.01 -26.78 -19.71
C GLY A 758 -9.58 -28.15 -19.30
N PHE A 759 -8.76 -29.21 -19.33
CA PHE A 759 -9.16 -30.55 -18.90
C PHE A 759 -9.05 -30.71 -17.38
N PRO A 760 -9.83 -31.63 -16.77
CA PRO A 760 -9.69 -31.94 -15.35
C PRO A 760 -8.32 -32.58 -15.05
N GLU A 761 -7.81 -32.34 -13.84
CA GLU A 761 -6.56 -32.95 -13.38
C GLU A 761 -6.64 -34.47 -13.35
N TYR A 762 -5.51 -35.13 -13.64
CA TYR A 762 -5.39 -36.57 -13.57
C TYR A 762 -5.64 -37.07 -12.14
N PRO A 763 -6.62 -37.96 -11.90
CA PRO A 763 -6.95 -38.37 -10.56
C PRO A 763 -5.95 -39.41 -10.01
N THR A 764 -5.33 -39.10 -8.87
CA THR A 764 -4.40 -40.00 -8.17
C THR A 764 -4.90 -40.23 -6.73
N PRO A 765 -5.44 -41.41 -6.36
CA PRO A 765 -5.60 -42.65 -7.14
C PRO A 765 -6.77 -42.61 -8.14
N THR A 766 -6.70 -43.40 -9.21
CA THR A 766 -7.72 -43.48 -10.26
C THR A 766 -9.02 -44.12 -9.73
N PRO A 767 -10.18 -43.45 -9.82
CA PRO A 767 -11.47 -44.00 -9.38
C PRO A 767 -11.94 -45.18 -10.24
N ALA A 768 -12.73 -46.09 -9.66
CA ALA A 768 -13.38 -47.17 -10.39
C ALA A 768 -14.39 -46.60 -11.40
N GLY A 769 -14.16 -46.84 -12.71
CA GLY A 769 -14.99 -46.32 -13.81
C GLY A 769 -14.46 -45.06 -14.51
N TYR A 770 -13.19 -44.68 -14.27
CA TYR A 770 -12.53 -43.58 -14.99
C TYR A 770 -12.41 -43.89 -16.50
N VAL A 771 -13.03 -43.06 -17.34
CA VAL A 771 -12.84 -43.11 -18.80
C VAL A 771 -11.54 -42.38 -19.12
N PRO A 772 -10.56 -43.04 -19.76
CA PRO A 772 -9.30 -42.40 -20.09
C PRO A 772 -9.56 -41.26 -21.08
N LEU A 773 -9.11 -40.06 -20.71
CA LEU A 773 -9.00 -38.93 -21.63
C LEU A 773 -7.99 -39.28 -22.75
N PRO A 774 -7.95 -38.56 -23.88
CA PRO A 774 -6.98 -38.79 -24.96
C PRO A 774 -5.55 -38.41 -24.54
N VAL A 775 -4.95 -39.23 -23.68
CA VAL A 775 -3.59 -39.02 -23.16
C VAL A 775 -2.57 -39.04 -24.29
N ASP A 776 -2.80 -39.85 -25.32
CA ASP A 776 -1.91 -39.98 -26.48
C ASP A 776 -1.75 -38.64 -27.23
N VAL A 777 -2.84 -37.90 -27.43
CA VAL A 777 -2.81 -36.58 -28.09
C VAL A 777 -1.95 -35.59 -27.29
N PHE A 778 -2.09 -35.59 -25.97
CA PHE A 778 -1.31 -34.71 -25.09
C PHE A 778 0.16 -35.14 -24.96
N ALA A 779 0.46 -36.44 -25.06
CA ALA A 779 1.81 -36.95 -25.12
C ALA A 779 2.51 -36.54 -26.43
N GLU A 780 1.81 -36.62 -27.57
CA GLU A 780 2.29 -36.12 -28.86
C GLU A 780 2.56 -34.61 -28.82
N VAL A 781 1.67 -33.83 -28.21
CA VAL A 781 1.86 -32.38 -27.98
C VAL A 781 3.09 -32.11 -27.11
N ALA A 782 3.25 -32.82 -25.98
CA ALA A 782 4.40 -32.66 -25.10
C ALA A 782 5.73 -33.00 -25.82
N GLN A 783 5.72 -34.03 -26.67
CA GLN A 783 6.87 -34.40 -27.48
C GLN A 783 7.21 -33.32 -28.51
N ALA A 784 6.22 -32.74 -29.18
CA ALA A 784 6.45 -31.67 -30.15
C ALA A 784 6.99 -30.39 -29.49
N ILE A 785 6.45 -30.01 -28.33
CA ILE A 785 6.97 -28.88 -27.54
C ILE A 785 8.45 -29.12 -27.17
N LEU A 786 8.82 -30.35 -26.79
CA LEU A 786 10.22 -30.69 -26.50
C LEU A 786 11.13 -30.59 -27.72
N VAL A 787 10.67 -31.00 -28.91
CA VAL A 787 11.44 -30.86 -30.15
C VAL A 787 11.67 -29.37 -30.49
N CYS A 788 10.66 -28.52 -30.27
CA CYS A 788 10.81 -27.07 -30.43
C CYS A 788 11.80 -26.49 -29.41
N LEU A 789 11.66 -26.89 -28.13
CA LEU A 789 12.57 -26.46 -27.07
C LEU A 789 14.02 -26.86 -27.37
N GLU A 790 14.28 -28.09 -27.80
CA GLU A 790 15.64 -28.56 -28.14
C GLU A 790 16.26 -27.72 -29.27
N ALA A 791 15.47 -27.30 -30.25
CA ALA A 791 15.93 -26.49 -31.37
C ALA A 791 16.05 -24.99 -31.06
N MET A 792 15.30 -24.49 -30.07
CA MET A 792 15.13 -23.06 -29.77
C MET A 792 15.43 -22.71 -28.30
N ASN A 793 16.19 -23.56 -27.59
CA ASN A 793 16.55 -23.37 -26.18
C ASN A 793 17.37 -22.11 -25.88
N VAL A 794 17.74 -21.33 -26.90
CA VAL A 794 18.43 -20.04 -26.77
C VAL A 794 17.50 -18.95 -26.26
N PHE A 795 16.22 -18.99 -26.63
CA PHE A 795 15.25 -17.96 -26.27
C PHE A 795 14.62 -18.26 -24.92
N LYS A 796 14.75 -17.30 -23.99
CA LYS A 796 14.13 -17.34 -22.67
C LYS A 796 12.61 -17.58 -22.73
N ASP A 797 11.90 -16.80 -23.54
CA ASP A 797 10.44 -16.88 -23.61
C ASP A 797 9.96 -18.26 -24.07
N ILE A 798 10.71 -18.94 -24.94
CA ILE A 798 10.42 -20.31 -25.38
C ILE A 798 10.66 -21.32 -24.24
N ARG A 799 11.73 -21.16 -23.45
CA ARG A 799 11.99 -21.99 -22.26
C ARG A 799 10.85 -21.84 -21.25
N ASP A 800 10.42 -20.61 -20.99
CA ASP A 800 9.32 -20.31 -20.07
C ASP A 800 7.97 -20.82 -20.56
N ALA A 801 7.62 -20.59 -21.83
CA ALA A 801 6.42 -21.14 -22.44
C ALA A 801 6.40 -22.68 -22.39
N SER A 802 7.53 -23.32 -22.70
CA SER A 802 7.66 -24.78 -22.68
C SER A 802 7.51 -25.34 -21.28
N ARG A 803 8.14 -24.73 -20.27
CA ARG A 803 7.98 -25.08 -18.84
C ARG A 803 6.53 -24.97 -18.41
N SER A 804 5.88 -23.85 -18.72
CA SER A 804 4.47 -23.59 -18.37
C SER A 804 3.51 -24.55 -19.05
N ALA A 805 3.66 -24.77 -20.35
CA ALA A 805 2.84 -25.70 -21.13
C ALA A 805 3.02 -27.15 -20.65
N PHE A 806 4.26 -27.59 -20.41
CA PHE A 806 4.53 -28.94 -19.92
C PHE A 806 3.95 -29.16 -18.52
N ALA A 807 4.02 -28.17 -17.62
CA ALA A 807 3.40 -28.23 -16.29
C ALA A 807 1.89 -28.47 -16.36
N ARG A 808 1.21 -27.81 -17.31
CA ARG A 808 -0.23 -27.94 -17.56
C ARG A 808 -0.56 -29.29 -18.19
N THR A 809 0.20 -29.72 -19.19
CA THR A 809 0.03 -31.03 -19.82
C THR A 809 0.23 -32.18 -18.83
N LEU A 810 1.26 -32.09 -17.97
CA LEU A 810 1.51 -33.06 -16.91
C LEU A 810 0.37 -33.12 -15.89
N ALA A 811 -0.30 -31.99 -15.60
CA ALA A 811 -1.46 -31.97 -14.72
C ALA A 811 -2.61 -32.84 -15.26
N THR A 812 -2.78 -32.87 -16.58
CA THR A 812 -3.84 -33.60 -17.28
C THR A 812 -3.47 -35.05 -17.56
N THR A 813 -2.21 -35.34 -17.90
CA THR A 813 -1.75 -36.69 -18.30
C THR A 813 -1.17 -37.52 -17.15
N GLY A 814 -0.80 -36.89 -16.03
CA GLY A 814 -0.24 -37.56 -14.86
C GLY A 814 1.09 -38.27 -15.16
N PRO A 815 1.31 -39.51 -14.66
CA PRO A 815 2.61 -40.18 -14.77
C PRO A 815 3.02 -40.54 -16.21
N ASN A 816 2.10 -40.46 -17.18
CA ASN A 816 2.33 -40.93 -18.56
C ASN A 816 3.42 -40.13 -19.32
N VAL A 817 3.67 -38.87 -18.95
CA VAL A 817 4.69 -38.01 -19.57
C VAL A 817 5.95 -37.84 -18.72
N THR A 818 6.09 -38.59 -17.61
CA THR A 818 7.23 -38.45 -16.68
C THR A 818 8.57 -38.80 -17.31
N HIS A 819 8.59 -39.73 -18.26
CA HIS A 819 9.79 -40.11 -19.00
C HIS A 819 10.43 -38.97 -19.81
N LEU A 820 9.64 -37.91 -20.10
CA LEU A 820 10.08 -36.73 -20.83
C LEU A 820 10.74 -35.66 -19.93
N ILE A 821 10.60 -35.77 -18.60
CA ILE A 821 11.11 -34.79 -17.63
C ILE A 821 12.65 -34.65 -17.71
N PRO A 822 13.46 -35.72 -17.76
CA PRO A 822 14.92 -35.56 -17.83
C PRO A 822 15.38 -34.76 -19.06
N GLN A 823 14.76 -34.97 -20.22
CA GLN A 823 15.05 -34.22 -21.45
C GLN A 823 14.62 -32.75 -21.33
N LEU A 824 13.45 -32.49 -20.74
CA LEU A 824 12.99 -31.14 -20.43
C LEU A 824 14.00 -30.40 -19.54
N MET A 825 14.45 -31.04 -18.45
CA MET A 825 15.39 -30.43 -17.50
C MET A 825 16.74 -30.12 -18.14
N ALA A 826 17.28 -31.04 -18.95
CA ALA A 826 18.55 -30.81 -19.65
C ALA A 826 18.47 -29.57 -20.57
N ASN A 827 17.38 -29.43 -21.34
CA ASN A 827 17.20 -28.32 -22.26
C ASN A 827 16.91 -26.98 -21.55
N LEU A 828 16.22 -26.99 -20.41
CA LEU A 828 15.98 -25.78 -19.60
C LEU A 828 17.24 -25.31 -18.87
N LEU A 829 18.14 -26.22 -18.50
CA LEU A 829 19.36 -25.90 -17.74
C LEU A 829 20.58 -25.54 -18.63
N THR A 830 20.47 -25.69 -19.95
CA THR A 830 21.60 -25.45 -20.88
C THR A 830 21.94 -23.96 -21.02
N GLN A 831 20.93 -23.09 -21.06
CA GLN A 831 21.07 -21.64 -21.06
C GLN A 831 20.10 -21.08 -20.03
N PHE A 832 20.61 -20.42 -19.00
CA PHE A 832 19.85 -20.14 -17.80
C PHE A 832 20.16 -18.76 -17.23
N GLU A 833 19.16 -17.89 -17.21
CA GLU A 833 19.27 -16.55 -16.62
C GLU A 833 18.85 -16.53 -15.14
N PRO A 834 19.39 -15.60 -14.32
CA PRO A 834 18.99 -15.42 -12.92
C PRO A 834 17.47 -15.38 -12.63
N PRO A 835 16.61 -14.64 -13.38
CA PRO A 835 15.18 -14.62 -13.12
C PRO A 835 14.48 -15.97 -13.42
N GLU A 836 14.96 -16.75 -14.39
CA GLU A 836 14.41 -18.07 -14.71
C GLU A 836 14.63 -19.07 -13.57
N LEU A 837 15.60 -18.80 -12.70
CA LEU A 837 15.95 -19.65 -11.57
C LEU A 837 14.81 -19.79 -10.57
N VAL A 838 14.19 -18.69 -10.19
CA VAL A 838 13.06 -18.69 -9.26
C VAL A 838 11.91 -19.52 -9.82
N ASP A 839 11.62 -19.33 -11.10
CA ASP A 839 10.55 -19.98 -11.84
C ASP A 839 10.77 -21.47 -12.06
N PHE A 840 12.01 -21.85 -12.29
CA PHE A 840 12.46 -23.24 -12.36
C PHE A 840 12.38 -23.93 -10.99
N LEU A 841 12.82 -23.27 -9.91
CA LEU A 841 12.73 -23.78 -8.53
C LEU A 841 11.28 -24.01 -8.12
N ASN A 842 10.38 -23.08 -8.46
CA ASN A 842 8.94 -23.23 -8.22
C ASN A 842 8.36 -24.39 -9.02
N PHE A 843 8.76 -24.55 -10.29
CA PHE A 843 8.34 -25.67 -11.12
C PHE A 843 8.78 -27.03 -10.54
N ILE A 844 10.03 -27.16 -10.09
CA ILE A 844 10.48 -28.38 -9.39
C ILE A 844 9.67 -28.60 -8.11
N GLY A 845 9.40 -27.56 -7.33
CA GLY A 845 8.55 -27.65 -6.15
C GLY A 845 7.15 -28.23 -6.44
N LEU A 846 6.54 -27.83 -7.56
CA LEU A 846 5.27 -28.38 -8.02
C LEU A 846 5.39 -29.85 -8.44
N LEU A 847 6.47 -30.22 -9.14
CA LEU A 847 6.74 -31.61 -9.53
C LEU A 847 6.94 -32.51 -8.31
N ILE A 848 7.69 -32.05 -7.29
CA ILE A 848 7.89 -32.76 -6.03
C ILE A 848 6.54 -33.08 -5.37
N HIS A 849 5.61 -32.12 -5.35
CA HIS A 849 4.29 -32.33 -4.75
C HIS A 849 3.44 -33.33 -5.55
N LYS A 850 3.49 -33.28 -6.89
CA LYS A 850 2.67 -34.14 -7.78
C LYS A 850 3.20 -35.56 -7.93
N LEU A 851 4.51 -35.73 -8.11
CA LEU A 851 5.16 -37.01 -8.44
C LEU A 851 5.78 -37.69 -7.22
N GLN A 852 6.03 -36.95 -6.12
CA GLN A 852 6.59 -37.47 -4.87
C GLN A 852 7.82 -38.39 -5.10
N ARG A 853 7.68 -39.69 -4.86
CA ARG A 853 8.77 -40.68 -4.95
C ARG A 853 9.25 -40.91 -6.38
N ASP A 854 8.41 -40.72 -7.39
CA ASP A 854 8.75 -40.97 -8.79
C ASP A 854 9.82 -39.97 -9.31
N LEU A 855 10.02 -38.86 -8.61
CA LEU A 855 10.99 -37.82 -8.95
C LEU A 855 12.35 -37.97 -8.23
N PHE A 856 12.49 -38.96 -7.32
CA PHE A 856 13.68 -39.10 -6.46
C PHE A 856 14.99 -39.16 -7.25
N THR A 857 15.07 -40.04 -8.25
CA THR A 857 16.29 -40.25 -9.05
C THR A 857 16.71 -38.98 -9.81
N VAL A 858 15.73 -38.25 -10.35
CA VAL A 858 15.98 -37.02 -11.10
C VAL A 858 16.46 -35.90 -10.17
N LEU A 859 15.88 -35.75 -8.99
CA LEU A 859 16.32 -34.74 -8.02
C LEU A 859 17.70 -35.03 -7.44
N ASP A 860 18.03 -36.29 -7.20
CA ASP A 860 19.34 -36.70 -6.69
C ASP A 860 20.48 -36.26 -7.62
N GLU A 861 20.23 -36.25 -8.93
CA GLU A 861 21.18 -35.77 -9.95
C GLU A 861 21.21 -34.24 -10.08
N LEU A 862 20.10 -33.56 -9.83
CA LEU A 862 19.95 -32.12 -10.06
C LEU A 862 20.30 -31.23 -8.85
N ILE A 863 20.11 -31.70 -7.61
CA ILE A 863 20.24 -30.85 -6.41
C ILE A 863 21.66 -30.33 -6.21
N ALA A 864 22.68 -31.16 -6.42
CA ALA A 864 24.07 -30.73 -6.31
C ALA A 864 24.43 -29.60 -7.28
N PRO A 865 24.32 -29.74 -8.61
CA PRO A 865 24.69 -28.68 -9.55
C PRO A 865 23.87 -27.40 -9.32
N LEU A 866 22.57 -27.54 -9.02
CA LEU A 866 21.68 -26.41 -8.72
C LEU A 866 22.12 -25.62 -7.49
N SER A 867 22.44 -26.31 -6.39
CA SER A 867 22.88 -25.66 -5.13
C SER A 867 24.20 -24.93 -5.29
N ALA A 868 25.14 -25.47 -6.07
CA ALA A 868 26.42 -24.82 -6.37
C ALA A 868 26.22 -23.53 -7.18
N HIS A 869 25.36 -23.57 -8.20
CA HIS A 869 25.03 -22.40 -9.01
C HIS A 869 24.36 -21.29 -8.18
N ILE A 870 23.35 -21.64 -7.38
CA ILE A 870 22.65 -20.68 -6.50
C ILE A 870 23.62 -20.04 -5.50
N THR A 871 24.50 -20.84 -4.89
CA THR A 871 25.48 -20.32 -3.94
C THR A 871 26.46 -19.37 -4.63
N GLY A 872 26.93 -19.72 -5.83
CA GLY A 872 27.80 -18.85 -6.63
C GLY A 872 27.13 -17.50 -6.98
N LEU A 873 25.85 -17.52 -7.32
CA LEU A 873 25.07 -16.29 -7.58
C LEU A 873 24.93 -15.46 -6.31
N LEU A 874 24.51 -16.06 -5.19
CA LEU A 874 24.31 -15.37 -3.92
C LEU A 874 25.61 -14.78 -3.32
N THR A 875 26.79 -15.28 -3.72
CA THR A 875 28.09 -14.72 -3.29
C THR A 875 28.52 -13.47 -4.05
N GLN A 876 27.86 -13.12 -5.16
CA GLN A 876 28.19 -11.91 -5.91
C GLN A 876 27.71 -10.66 -5.17
N PRO A 877 28.49 -9.55 -5.17
CA PRO A 877 28.07 -8.31 -4.54
C PRO A 877 26.92 -7.67 -5.33
N VAL A 878 25.92 -7.18 -4.61
CA VAL A 878 24.74 -6.53 -5.19
C VAL A 878 25.13 -5.16 -5.72
N SER A 879 24.93 -4.92 -7.02
CA SER A 879 25.33 -3.68 -7.69
C SER A 879 24.20 -2.65 -7.82
N GLY A 880 22.94 -3.08 -7.70
CA GLY A 880 21.75 -2.22 -7.77
C GLY A 880 20.49 -2.84 -7.15
N THR A 881 19.38 -2.11 -7.21
CA THR A 881 18.09 -2.52 -6.60
C THR A 881 17.52 -3.79 -7.24
N ASP A 882 17.67 -3.95 -8.56
CA ASP A 882 17.20 -5.15 -9.26
C ASP A 882 17.99 -6.40 -8.86
N ASP A 883 19.32 -6.29 -8.77
CA ASP A 883 20.17 -7.38 -8.26
C ASP A 883 19.78 -7.78 -6.84
N GLN A 884 19.50 -6.79 -5.97
CA GLN A 884 19.05 -7.04 -4.60
C GLN A 884 17.74 -7.83 -4.60
N ARG A 885 16.78 -7.44 -5.43
CA ARG A 885 15.48 -8.12 -5.56
C ARG A 885 15.67 -9.56 -6.04
N VAL A 886 16.45 -9.77 -7.10
CA VAL A 886 16.73 -11.10 -7.65
C VAL A 886 17.43 -12.00 -6.62
N HIS A 887 18.39 -11.46 -5.87
CA HIS A 887 19.06 -12.17 -4.79
C HIS A 887 18.09 -12.64 -3.71
N VAL A 888 17.21 -11.75 -3.24
CA VAL A 888 16.21 -12.07 -2.21
C VAL A 888 15.18 -13.10 -2.72
N GLU A 889 14.67 -12.91 -3.94
CA GLU A 889 13.70 -13.83 -4.54
C GLU A 889 14.30 -15.23 -4.78
N THR A 890 15.52 -15.30 -5.30
CA THR A 890 16.27 -16.56 -5.49
C THR A 890 16.51 -17.26 -4.17
N LYS A 891 16.97 -16.53 -3.15
CA LYS A 891 17.19 -17.05 -1.79
C LYS A 891 15.89 -17.63 -1.23
N LYS A 892 14.78 -16.91 -1.34
CA LYS A 892 13.45 -17.35 -0.89
C LYS A 892 12.96 -18.60 -1.63
N ALA A 893 13.08 -18.64 -2.95
CA ALA A 893 12.67 -19.77 -3.78
C ALA A 893 13.51 -21.03 -3.48
N TYR A 894 14.82 -20.87 -3.28
CA TYR A 894 15.71 -21.95 -2.90
C TYR A 894 15.35 -22.53 -1.52
N LEU A 895 15.15 -21.67 -0.52
CA LEU A 895 14.73 -22.08 0.82
C LEU A 895 13.35 -22.78 0.80
N ALA A 896 12.44 -22.33 -0.06
CA ALA A 896 11.15 -22.99 -0.26
C ALA A 896 11.31 -24.39 -0.87
N LEU A 897 12.16 -24.55 -1.89
CA LEU A 897 12.47 -25.85 -2.48
C LEU A 897 13.04 -26.82 -1.45
N LEU A 898 14.05 -26.41 -0.68
CA LEU A 898 14.66 -27.24 0.36
C LEU A 898 13.65 -27.68 1.42
N ASN A 899 12.78 -26.76 1.84
CA ASN A 899 11.68 -27.08 2.76
C ASN A 899 10.67 -28.07 2.15
N ASN A 900 10.36 -27.93 0.85
CA ASN A 900 9.44 -28.85 0.14
C ASN A 900 10.03 -30.27 0.03
N ILE A 901 11.34 -30.40 -0.22
CA ILE A 901 12.04 -31.70 -0.25
C ILE A 901 11.91 -32.41 1.12
N LEU A 902 12.11 -31.68 2.22
CA LEU A 902 11.94 -32.23 3.56
C LEU A 902 10.46 -32.61 3.84
N ALA A 903 9.51 -31.77 3.43
CA ALA A 903 8.07 -32.03 3.64
C ALA A 903 7.56 -33.26 2.89
N SER A 904 8.00 -33.45 1.65
CA SER A 904 7.61 -34.60 0.80
C SER A 904 8.37 -35.89 1.13
N LYS A 905 9.14 -35.90 2.24
CA LYS A 905 9.97 -37.05 2.68
C LYS A 905 11.03 -37.48 1.65
N LEU A 906 11.49 -36.55 0.82
CA LEU A 906 12.60 -36.77 -0.13
C LEU A 906 13.96 -36.37 0.47
N HIS A 907 14.02 -36.24 1.80
CA HIS A 907 15.21 -35.90 2.56
C HIS A 907 16.42 -36.85 2.38
N PRO A 908 16.30 -38.14 1.99
CA PRO A 908 17.46 -38.98 1.73
C PRO A 908 18.36 -38.47 0.60
N ILE A 909 17.85 -37.59 -0.28
CA ILE A 909 18.63 -36.93 -1.34
C ILE A 909 19.82 -36.16 -0.78
N PHE A 910 19.67 -35.54 0.40
CA PHE A 910 20.76 -34.76 1.01
C PHE A 910 21.90 -35.63 1.57
N ILE A 911 21.63 -36.91 1.82
CA ILE A 911 22.56 -37.87 2.45
C ILE A 911 23.07 -38.90 1.42
N SER A 912 22.67 -38.78 0.14
CA SER A 912 23.13 -39.69 -0.90
C SER A 912 24.65 -39.61 -1.10
N GLU A 913 25.25 -40.66 -1.67
CA GLU A 913 26.70 -40.69 -1.96
C GLU A 913 27.13 -39.49 -2.82
N ARG A 914 26.23 -38.97 -3.66
CA ARG A 914 26.48 -37.81 -4.54
C ARG A 914 26.47 -36.46 -3.79
N ASN A 915 25.59 -36.31 -2.81
CA ASN A 915 25.30 -35.00 -2.19
C ASN A 915 25.88 -34.85 -0.77
N SER A 916 26.24 -35.94 -0.11
CA SER A 916 26.75 -35.95 1.27
C SER A 916 27.93 -35.00 1.52
N GLY A 917 28.85 -34.86 0.56
CA GLY A 917 30.02 -33.97 0.68
C GLY A 917 29.71 -32.47 0.71
N ARG A 918 28.47 -32.05 0.41
CA ARG A 918 28.03 -30.64 0.44
C ARG A 918 27.05 -30.32 1.57
N PHE A 919 26.65 -31.34 2.33
CA PHE A 919 25.64 -31.22 3.37
C PHE A 919 26.06 -30.24 4.48
N ASP A 920 27.33 -30.27 4.90
CA ASP A 920 27.84 -29.38 5.95
C ASP A 920 27.81 -27.90 5.51
N SER A 921 28.22 -27.62 4.27
CA SER A 921 28.17 -26.27 3.69
C SER A 921 26.73 -25.75 3.57
N LEU A 922 25.79 -26.62 3.23
CA LEU A 922 24.36 -26.28 3.20
C LEU A 922 23.87 -25.85 4.60
N MET A 923 24.19 -26.64 5.63
CA MET A 923 23.76 -26.36 7.00
C MET A 923 24.40 -25.07 7.55
N GLU A 924 25.68 -24.81 7.26
CA GLU A 924 26.34 -23.54 7.61
C GLU A 924 25.70 -22.34 6.92
N SER A 925 25.35 -22.47 5.63
CA SER A 925 24.63 -21.44 4.89
C SER A 925 23.26 -21.15 5.55
N MET A 926 22.51 -22.18 5.94
CA MET A 926 21.22 -22.00 6.64
C MET A 926 21.38 -21.26 7.98
N LEU A 927 22.46 -21.53 8.74
CA LEU A 927 22.76 -20.81 9.98
C LEU A 927 23.15 -19.35 9.74
N SER A 928 23.93 -19.08 8.69
CA SER A 928 24.27 -17.72 8.28
C SER A 928 23.02 -16.92 7.95
N ILE A 929 22.12 -17.50 7.14
CA ILE A 929 20.83 -16.89 6.78
C ILE A 929 19.91 -16.71 8.00
N ALA A 930 19.88 -17.69 8.91
CA ALA A 930 19.12 -17.56 10.16
C ALA A 930 19.68 -16.47 11.09
N GLY A 931 20.95 -16.09 10.93
CA GLY A 931 21.62 -15.04 11.71
C GLY A 931 21.55 -13.63 11.14
N ASP A 932 21.09 -13.49 9.89
CA ASP A 932 21.02 -12.23 9.16
C ASP A 932 19.71 -11.49 9.45
N LEU A 933 19.81 -10.27 9.99
CA LEU A 933 18.65 -9.43 10.34
C LEU A 933 18.10 -8.61 9.18
N SER A 934 18.83 -8.55 8.05
CA SER A 934 18.42 -7.74 6.90
C SER A 934 17.21 -8.30 6.15
N ASP A 935 16.93 -9.60 6.29
CA ASP A 935 15.87 -10.31 5.56
C ASP A 935 15.08 -11.28 6.47
N PRO A 936 14.11 -10.76 7.25
CA PRO A 936 13.28 -11.57 8.15
C PRO A 936 12.50 -12.72 7.46
N PRO A 937 11.96 -12.57 6.23
CA PRO A 937 11.34 -13.67 5.50
C PRO A 937 12.27 -14.86 5.25
N CYS A 938 13.51 -14.63 4.78
CA CYS A 938 14.46 -15.71 4.58
C CYS A 938 14.97 -16.30 5.90
N GLN A 939 15.15 -15.45 6.92
CA GLN A 939 15.48 -15.88 8.27
C GLN A 939 14.46 -16.89 8.81
N LYS A 940 13.16 -16.59 8.65
CA LYS A 940 12.07 -17.50 9.00
C LYS A 940 12.10 -18.81 8.22
N ALA A 941 12.32 -18.76 6.90
CA ALA A 941 12.36 -19.96 6.07
C ALA A 941 13.56 -20.86 6.41
N ALA A 942 14.71 -20.28 6.76
CA ALA A 942 15.89 -21.00 7.25
C ALA A 942 15.64 -21.63 8.63
N LEU A 943 15.03 -20.91 9.57
CA LEU A 943 14.63 -21.47 10.88
C LEU A 943 13.63 -22.61 10.74
N LEU A 944 12.67 -22.51 9.82
CA LEU A 944 11.73 -23.60 9.50
C LEU A 944 12.46 -24.82 8.93
N PHE A 945 13.42 -24.61 8.03
CA PHE A 945 14.25 -25.68 7.50
C PHE A 945 15.01 -26.39 8.63
N LEU A 946 15.72 -25.63 9.48
CA LEU A 946 16.44 -26.17 10.64
C LEU A 946 15.51 -26.94 11.58
N SER A 947 14.29 -26.45 11.84
CA SER A 947 13.29 -27.15 12.66
C SER A 947 12.88 -28.49 12.04
N ARG A 948 12.70 -28.55 10.72
CA ARG A 948 12.40 -29.80 10.01
C ARG A 948 13.59 -30.74 10.02
N SER A 949 14.81 -30.24 9.81
CA SER A 949 16.05 -31.01 9.92
C SER A 949 16.22 -31.64 11.29
N VAL A 950 15.95 -30.89 12.37
CA VAL A 950 15.94 -31.42 13.74
C VAL A 950 14.90 -32.53 13.90
N THR A 951 13.69 -32.36 13.36
CA THR A 951 12.63 -33.37 13.45
C THR A 951 13.00 -34.66 12.72
N THR A 952 13.62 -34.55 11.54
CA THR A 952 13.97 -35.69 10.69
C THR A 952 15.24 -36.40 11.15
N TRP A 953 16.33 -35.67 11.41
CA TRP A 953 17.66 -36.25 11.68
C TRP A 953 18.06 -36.24 13.15
N GLY A 954 17.41 -35.43 13.98
CA GLY A 954 17.74 -35.29 15.41
C GLY A 954 17.16 -36.38 16.31
N GLN A 955 16.37 -37.33 15.77
CA GLN A 955 15.79 -38.43 16.55
C GLN A 955 16.90 -39.28 17.22
N PRO A 956 16.74 -39.69 18.48
CA PRO A 956 17.71 -40.56 19.13
C PRO A 956 17.80 -41.91 18.42
N ALA A 957 19.01 -42.45 18.27
CA ALA A 957 19.22 -43.74 17.61
C ALA A 957 18.44 -44.85 18.34
N SER A 958 17.42 -45.43 17.68
CA SER A 958 16.61 -46.50 18.27
C SER A 958 17.49 -47.70 18.65
N THR A 959 17.60 -47.96 19.96
CA THR A 959 18.19 -49.17 20.52
C THR A 959 17.11 -50.23 20.75
N ALA A 960 16.49 -50.77 19.69
CA ALA A 960 15.87 -52.11 19.68
C ALA A 960 15.32 -52.50 18.30
N PRO A 961 15.58 -53.71 17.79
CA PRO A 961 14.82 -54.32 16.71
C PRO A 961 13.62 -55.05 17.32
N ASN A 962 12.43 -54.45 17.34
CA ASN A 962 11.20 -55.20 17.61
C ASN A 962 10.07 -54.78 16.68
N GLY A 963 9.92 -55.59 15.63
CA GLY A 963 8.64 -56.02 15.08
C GLY A 963 7.58 -54.96 14.79
N ASN A 964 7.72 -54.25 13.68
CA ASN A 964 6.76 -54.35 12.56
C ASN A 964 7.30 -53.51 11.39
N GLY A 965 7.61 -54.19 10.29
CA GLY A 965 8.27 -53.60 9.14
C GLY A 965 7.42 -52.52 8.48
N LEU A 966 7.91 -51.27 8.55
CA LEU A 966 7.71 -50.23 7.56
C LEU A 966 9.00 -49.37 7.54
N ASN A 967 9.80 -49.62 6.50
CA ASN A 967 10.92 -48.85 5.95
C ASN A 967 12.14 -48.56 6.85
N ALA A 968 13.25 -49.23 6.52
CA ALA A 968 14.59 -49.03 7.05
C ALA A 968 15.28 -47.72 6.57
N GLU A 969 14.50 -46.68 6.24
CA GLU A 969 14.98 -45.42 5.61
C GLU A 969 15.12 -44.24 6.60
N ASP A 970 14.50 -44.27 7.78
CA ASP A 970 14.61 -43.22 8.80
C ASP A 970 15.82 -43.46 9.73
N LYS A 971 17.04 -43.36 9.21
CA LYS A 971 18.25 -43.36 10.05
C LYS A 971 18.48 -41.96 10.63
N SER A 972 18.52 -41.86 11.95
CA SER A 972 19.15 -40.73 12.66
C SER A 972 20.56 -40.49 12.10
N LEU A 973 20.90 -39.24 11.77
CA LEU A 973 22.21 -38.92 11.19
C LEU A 973 23.28 -38.89 12.31
N PRO A 974 24.31 -39.76 12.27
CA PRO A 974 25.35 -39.77 13.31
C PRO A 974 26.06 -38.42 13.40
N GLY A 975 26.22 -37.88 14.62
CA GLY A 975 26.88 -36.59 14.86
C GLY A 975 25.98 -35.35 14.71
N PHE A 976 24.76 -35.48 14.20
CA PHE A 976 23.82 -34.34 14.09
C PHE A 976 23.40 -33.78 15.46
N GLU A 977 23.48 -34.61 16.52
CA GLU A 977 23.25 -34.17 17.91
C GLU A 977 24.22 -33.10 18.38
N GLN A 978 25.52 -33.25 18.07
CA GLN A 978 26.53 -32.26 18.39
C GLN A 978 26.27 -30.97 17.61
N TYR A 979 25.83 -31.09 16.35
CA TYR A 979 25.48 -29.95 15.51
C TYR A 979 24.30 -29.12 16.07
N ILE A 980 23.27 -29.79 16.62
CA ILE A 980 22.14 -29.13 17.28
C ILE A 980 22.64 -28.28 18.46
N TYR A 981 23.46 -28.87 19.33
CA TYR A 981 23.90 -28.22 20.56
C TYR A 981 25.00 -27.17 20.36
N GLU A 982 25.99 -27.44 19.50
CA GLU A 982 27.17 -26.58 19.33
C GLU A 982 26.98 -25.47 18.29
N ARG A 983 26.02 -25.59 17.37
CA ARG A 983 25.84 -24.64 16.25
C ARG A 983 24.44 -24.03 16.19
N ILE A 984 23.39 -24.85 16.22
CA ILE A 984 22.01 -24.36 16.08
C ILE A 984 21.60 -23.54 17.32
N LEU A 985 21.74 -24.09 18.53
CA LEU A 985 21.34 -23.39 19.76
C LEU A 985 22.04 -22.03 19.97
N PRO A 986 23.38 -21.89 19.84
CA PRO A 986 24.03 -20.60 19.97
C PRO A 986 23.49 -19.55 19.00
N THR A 987 23.21 -19.93 17.75
CA THR A 987 22.71 -19.01 16.71
C THR A 987 21.32 -18.49 17.06
N VAL A 988 20.45 -19.36 17.58
CA VAL A 988 19.06 -19.05 17.95
C VAL A 988 18.98 -18.06 19.13
N PHE A 989 19.92 -18.11 20.08
CA PHE A 989 20.00 -17.13 21.18
C PHE A 989 20.81 -15.87 20.84
N ARG A 990 21.72 -15.92 19.85
CA ARG A 990 22.46 -14.75 19.36
C ARG A 990 21.57 -13.75 18.62
N VAL A 991 20.61 -14.23 17.84
CA VAL A 991 19.74 -13.36 17.02
C VAL A 991 18.98 -12.32 17.88
N PRO A 992 18.28 -12.70 18.96
CA PRO A 992 17.54 -11.73 19.78
C PRO A 992 18.44 -10.78 20.61
N SER A 993 19.72 -11.11 20.80
CA SER A 993 20.67 -10.31 21.58
C SER A 993 21.40 -9.22 20.78
N LEU A 994 21.24 -9.20 19.45
CA LEU A 994 21.82 -8.15 18.61
C LEU A 994 21.13 -6.78 18.86
N PRO A 995 21.89 -5.66 18.89
CA PRO A 995 21.34 -4.34 19.17
C PRO A 995 20.33 -3.88 18.11
N GLU A 996 20.52 -4.30 16.86
CA GLU A 996 19.68 -3.98 15.70
C GLU A 996 18.31 -4.67 15.72
N PHE A 997 18.14 -5.75 16.47
CA PHE A 997 16.87 -6.50 16.52
C PHE A 997 15.79 -5.66 17.23
N ASN A 998 14.66 -5.34 16.57
CA ASN A 998 13.64 -4.46 17.14
C ASN A 998 12.33 -5.21 17.43
N LEU A 999 11.98 -5.37 18.72
CA LEU A 999 10.72 -6.03 19.14
C LEU A 999 9.44 -5.25 18.81
N LYS A 1000 9.54 -3.95 18.47
CA LYS A 1000 8.40 -3.15 18.01
C LYS A 1000 8.06 -3.42 16.54
N ASP A 1001 9.00 -3.98 15.78
CA ASP A 1001 8.78 -4.39 14.40
C ASP A 1001 8.09 -5.76 14.37
N ALA A 1002 6.98 -5.83 13.64
CA ALA A 1002 6.18 -7.04 13.49
C ALA A 1002 6.97 -8.17 12.80
N ALA A 1003 7.89 -7.86 11.88
CA ALA A 1003 8.68 -8.86 11.16
C ALA A 1003 9.66 -9.59 12.10
N HIS A 1004 10.43 -8.83 12.89
CA HIS A 1004 11.28 -9.36 13.96
C HIS A 1004 10.48 -10.15 15.02
N GLY A 1005 9.27 -9.69 15.35
CA GLY A 1005 8.35 -10.44 16.21
C GLY A 1005 7.98 -11.82 15.66
N GLN A 1006 7.81 -11.96 14.33
CA GLN A 1006 7.54 -13.26 13.70
C GLN A 1006 8.76 -14.19 13.73
N VAL A 1007 9.97 -13.66 13.50
CA VAL A 1007 11.22 -14.44 13.62
C VAL A 1007 11.35 -15.00 15.03
N LEU A 1008 11.05 -14.20 16.05
CA LEU A 1008 11.09 -14.63 17.44
C LEU A 1008 10.13 -15.78 17.73
N HIS A 1009 8.96 -15.79 17.09
CA HIS A 1009 8.03 -16.91 17.18
C HIS A 1009 8.58 -18.20 16.55
N GLU A 1010 9.34 -18.10 15.47
CA GLU A 1010 9.95 -19.27 14.82
C GLU A 1010 11.17 -19.79 15.59
N ILE A 1011 11.95 -18.90 16.20
CA ILE A 1011 12.98 -19.26 17.19
C ILE A 1011 12.34 -20.03 18.34
N ALA A 1012 11.22 -19.53 18.90
CA ALA A 1012 10.49 -20.23 19.95
C ALA A 1012 10.00 -21.63 19.49
N ASN A 1013 9.51 -21.75 18.26
CA ASN A 1013 9.11 -23.05 17.70
C ASN A 1013 10.30 -24.00 17.58
N LEU A 1014 11.44 -23.53 17.08
CA LEU A 1014 12.65 -24.34 16.92
C LEU A 1014 13.15 -24.85 18.28
N LEU A 1015 13.16 -24.01 19.32
CA LEU A 1015 13.51 -24.42 20.68
C LEU A 1015 12.57 -25.52 21.21
N GLN A 1016 11.26 -25.39 20.97
CA GLN A 1016 10.29 -26.44 21.31
C GLN A 1016 10.53 -27.72 20.52
N THR A 1017 10.85 -27.62 19.22
CA THR A 1017 11.15 -28.78 18.38
C THR A 1017 12.40 -29.51 18.87
N VAL A 1018 13.47 -28.80 19.21
CA VAL A 1018 14.69 -29.40 19.78
C VAL A 1018 14.37 -30.12 21.09
N PHE A 1019 13.60 -29.49 21.98
CA PHE A 1019 13.18 -30.10 23.24
C PHE A 1019 12.31 -31.35 23.03
N LYS A 1020 11.33 -31.29 22.13
CA LYS A 1020 10.44 -32.42 21.82
C LYS A 1020 11.19 -33.60 21.19
N THR A 1021 12.16 -33.34 20.33
CA THR A 1021 12.90 -34.38 19.62
C THR A 1021 13.95 -35.06 20.50
N ARG A 1022 14.67 -34.32 21.36
CA ARG A 1022 15.76 -34.87 22.21
C ARG A 1022 15.34 -35.18 23.65
N GLY A 1023 14.21 -34.65 24.11
CA GLY A 1023 13.65 -34.95 25.43
C GLY A 1023 14.56 -34.57 26.59
N THR A 1024 14.89 -35.54 27.45
CA THR A 1024 15.64 -35.33 28.70
C THR A 1024 17.07 -34.85 28.48
N GLU A 1025 17.71 -35.29 27.40
CA GLU A 1025 19.09 -34.93 27.04
C GLU A 1025 19.23 -33.42 26.79
N ALA A 1026 18.31 -32.84 26.00
CA ALA A 1026 18.32 -31.40 25.75
C ALA A 1026 18.11 -30.59 27.04
N ASN A 1027 17.26 -31.09 27.94
CA ASN A 1027 17.00 -30.44 29.23
C ASN A 1027 18.25 -30.40 30.13
N GLU A 1028 19.00 -31.50 30.18
CA GLU A 1028 20.27 -31.58 30.92
C GLU A 1028 21.33 -30.67 30.30
N TYR A 1029 21.40 -30.60 28.97
CA TYR A 1029 22.33 -29.70 28.27
C TYR A 1029 22.01 -28.21 28.51
N PHE A 1030 20.74 -27.81 28.45
CA PHE A 1030 20.32 -26.44 28.74
C PHE A 1030 20.67 -26.01 30.17
N LEU A 1031 20.40 -26.86 31.17
CA LEU A 1031 20.64 -26.56 32.58
C LEU A 1031 22.11 -26.68 32.99
N GLY A 1032 22.83 -27.68 32.46
CA GLY A 1032 24.17 -28.04 32.89
C GLY A 1032 25.30 -27.35 32.12
N VAL A 1033 25.06 -26.96 30.86
CA VAL A 1033 26.14 -26.52 29.95
C VAL A 1033 25.81 -25.17 29.30
N PHE A 1034 24.71 -25.06 28.55
CA PHE A 1034 24.48 -23.91 27.67
C PHE A 1034 24.12 -22.61 28.41
N LEU A 1035 23.05 -22.62 29.24
CA LEU A 1035 22.60 -21.40 29.94
C LEU A 1035 23.62 -20.90 30.98
N PRO A 1036 24.30 -21.78 31.77
CA PRO A 1036 25.37 -21.34 32.65
C PRO A 1036 26.55 -20.69 31.91
N ALA A 1037 26.92 -21.21 30.73
CA ALA A 1037 28.01 -20.64 29.92
C ALA A 1037 27.68 -19.24 29.38
N GLN A 1038 26.39 -18.89 29.24
CA GLN A 1038 25.91 -17.56 28.86
C GLN A 1038 25.69 -16.62 30.07
N GLY A 1039 26.05 -17.05 31.28
CA GLY A 1039 25.96 -16.24 32.50
C GLY A 1039 24.55 -16.12 33.10
N TRP A 1040 23.62 -17.04 32.78
CA TRP A 1040 22.27 -16.99 33.30
C TRP A 1040 22.21 -17.40 34.78
N PRO A 1041 21.42 -16.71 35.63
CA PRO A 1041 21.16 -17.14 37.00
C PRO A 1041 20.50 -18.53 37.04
N PRO A 1042 20.82 -19.38 38.04
CA PRO A 1042 20.31 -20.74 38.12
C PRO A 1042 18.77 -20.79 38.26
N GLU A 1043 18.16 -19.83 38.94
CA GLU A 1043 16.70 -19.72 39.08
C GLU A 1043 16.02 -19.39 37.73
N THR A 1044 16.57 -18.44 36.97
CA THR A 1044 16.06 -18.07 35.63
C THR A 1044 16.23 -19.21 34.62
N ALA A 1045 17.35 -19.95 34.69
CA ALA A 1045 17.59 -21.11 33.84
C ALA A 1045 16.61 -22.28 34.15
N GLN A 1046 16.28 -22.49 35.43
CA GLN A 1046 15.28 -23.47 35.85
C GLN A 1046 13.86 -23.08 35.45
N ASP A 1047 13.47 -21.81 35.61
CA ASP A 1047 12.17 -21.31 35.16
C ASP A 1047 12.03 -21.44 33.63
N PHE A 1048 13.04 -21.01 32.85
CA PHE A 1048 13.01 -21.12 31.39
C PHE A 1048 12.84 -22.57 30.90
N THR A 1049 13.58 -23.51 31.48
CA THR A 1049 13.50 -24.93 31.09
C THR A 1049 12.21 -25.62 31.57
N SER A 1050 11.65 -25.21 32.72
CA SER A 1050 10.30 -25.62 33.16
C SER A 1050 9.23 -25.10 32.19
N LYS A 1051 9.28 -23.81 31.82
CA LYS A 1051 8.33 -23.22 30.86
C LYS A 1051 8.45 -23.81 29.45
N LEU A 1052 9.66 -24.16 29.00
CA LEU A 1052 9.88 -24.85 27.74
C LEU A 1052 9.26 -26.26 27.73
N ARG A 1053 9.20 -26.93 28.89
CA ARG A 1053 8.57 -28.25 29.06
C ARG A 1053 7.05 -28.17 29.18
N GLU A 1054 6.53 -27.18 29.91
CA GLU A 1054 5.10 -27.09 30.27
C GLU A 1054 4.25 -26.36 29.23
N LEU A 1055 4.80 -25.33 28.57
CA LEU A 1055 4.04 -24.50 27.63
C LEU A 1055 4.24 -24.99 26.18
N GLU A 1056 3.15 -25.16 25.44
CA GLU A 1056 3.18 -25.55 24.02
C GLU A 1056 2.56 -24.47 23.11
N GLY A 1057 3.15 -24.25 21.92
CA GLY A 1057 2.56 -23.38 20.90
C GLY A 1057 2.41 -21.91 21.32
N LYS A 1058 1.19 -21.37 21.27
CA LYS A 1058 0.92 -19.93 21.52
C LYS A 1058 1.35 -19.45 22.92
N PRO A 1059 1.02 -20.16 24.03
CA PRO A 1059 1.49 -19.81 25.37
C PRO A 1059 3.01 -19.63 25.49
N PHE A 1060 3.81 -20.54 24.91
CA PHE A 1060 5.26 -20.46 24.98
C PHE A 1060 5.82 -19.31 24.15
N ARG A 1061 5.27 -19.08 22.95
CA ARG A 1061 5.65 -17.92 22.11
C ARG A 1061 5.45 -16.61 22.86
N LYS A 1062 4.31 -16.45 23.56
CA LYS A 1062 4.05 -15.26 24.37
C LYS A 1062 5.06 -15.10 25.50
N TYR A 1063 5.29 -16.17 26.27
CA TYR A 1063 6.29 -16.19 27.34
C TYR A 1063 7.68 -15.79 26.84
N PHE A 1064 8.13 -16.39 25.73
CA PHE A 1064 9.46 -16.13 25.18
C PHE A 1064 9.59 -14.69 24.66
N THR A 1065 8.56 -14.13 24.04
CA THR A 1065 8.53 -12.73 23.61
C THR A 1065 8.61 -11.77 24.80
N ASP A 1066 7.84 -12.03 25.87
CA ASP A 1066 7.87 -11.19 27.08
C ASP A 1066 9.22 -11.34 27.82
N PHE A 1067 9.80 -12.54 27.83
CA PHE A 1067 11.13 -12.81 28.37
C PHE A 1067 12.22 -11.97 27.67
N VAL A 1068 12.28 -12.01 26.34
CA VAL A 1068 13.25 -11.23 25.55
C VAL A 1068 13.02 -9.72 25.66
N ARG A 1069 11.75 -9.28 25.84
CA ARG A 1069 11.46 -7.87 26.11
C ARG A 1069 12.03 -7.42 27.45
N SER A 1070 11.85 -8.23 28.50
CA SER A 1070 12.32 -7.91 29.85
C SER A 1070 13.84 -7.88 29.98
N SER A 1071 14.55 -8.74 29.24
CA SER A 1071 16.02 -8.77 29.25
C SER A 1071 16.66 -7.57 28.56
N ARG A 1072 15.92 -6.85 27.71
CA ARG A 1072 16.41 -5.67 26.97
C ARG A 1072 16.00 -4.33 27.58
N SER A 1073 14.97 -4.30 28.43
CA SER A 1073 14.53 -3.06 29.10
C SER A 1073 15.50 -2.51 30.15
N GLY A 1074 16.62 -3.19 30.39
CA GLY A 1074 17.66 -2.80 31.35
C GLY A 1074 18.95 -2.23 30.72
N SER A 1075 18.98 -1.95 29.41
CA SER A 1075 20.14 -1.33 28.73
C SER A 1075 19.84 0.09 28.26
#